data_AF-A0A8S2KXC3-F1
#
_entry.id   AF-A0A8S2KXC3-F1
#
_cell.length_a   1.000
_cell.length_b   1.000
_cell.length_c   1.000
_cell.angle_alpha   90.00
_cell.angle_beta   90.00
_cell.angle_gamma   90.00
#
_symmetry.space_group_name_H-M   'P 1'
#
loop_
_entity.id
_entity.type
_entity.pdbx_description
1 polymer ?
#
loop_
_entity_poly.entity_id
_entity_poly.type
_entity_poly.pdbx_seq_one_letter_code
_entity_poly.pdbx_strand_id
1 'polypeptide(L)'
;MIFLAVTHLLGGNLYVYLSLKADAITRTTRYPLFFVFSVVCAIGLVIYACIIWRWLIERRGQKLQSDPIEQKTALSDVIETFKIALRLLKTRNMLLLLIPFAYTEKLLGGGLFGFITKPKTSSQCALVILIGFFLQSIFYYSAWINFPADAPANETNAESYFQFSSSTSQVIAFVGSFIVGLGDSALNTQLFTVLASQFKHSSASAFALFQLVQGIASAIAYSYAGSLDLQYQLITVAGTAAVGNSSRELALPHGIFFHRKSNTLYVADLGNTRVQIFSLNQPSTGGTTAVFKVVEPNKIYVDDDDDNTEPTIYIAVFVGNRVEKWTKGATHGVQIGDECRSCSGISVDREKNVYMSESDRHRVLKWSPRTNTTIIVAGKTDDRGSSSEQLSNPEAIYIDQSSGIFYVADSHNNRIQKLTKDSLDAVTVAGSKTDSPGTDVGSLADPTGVWVDEETKVVYVADTLNNRVERWLPDASKGDTIAGGFGLGDAENQFNTPNDLTFDSEGNLYVSDTWNHRIQRFHIIDNHPCTPTSTEWSKTGCMNHTRRSHTTSVLINEKVLVAGGFDNGAISNAELYDPSTEIWTTIDSMNDARGEHTASILMNGKVLITGGLATRGFLNSSELYDPSTETWTTTGSMTNARGEHITSVLTDGKVLVTGGYGDSHWLNSAELYDPSTETWTTTGSMNNTRSEHTSSVLANGNVLVTGGHVSIDSLASAEVYDPSTETWTATSSMNSARSEHTASVLMNGKVLVAGGSNYSHSLNSAELYDPSTQTWTITGSMNHARWKHTASVLRNGKVLVTGGFDHNALNSAELYDPSTELWTTIGSMNDARGEHTASVLTNGKMLVTGGSNGGMALNSAELHKLITLDDRHH
;
A
#
# COMPACT_ATOMS: atom_id res chain seq x y z
N MET A 1 28.61 24.51 38.62
CA MET A 1 27.86 25.57 39.33
C MET A 1 26.91 26.35 38.43
N ILE A 2 27.32 26.80 37.24
CA ILE A 2 26.43 27.52 36.28
C ILE A 2 25.21 26.65 35.86
N PHE A 3 25.41 25.34 35.65
CA PHE A 3 24.30 24.43 35.34
C PHE A 3 23.33 24.19 36.52
N LEU A 4 23.84 24.23 37.77
CA LEU A 4 23.03 24.13 38.99
C LEU A 4 22.15 25.38 39.20
N ALA A 5 22.67 26.56 38.84
CA ALA A 5 21.93 27.82 38.86
C ALA A 5 20.80 27.84 37.81
N VAL A 6 21.03 27.28 36.61
CA VAL A 6 20.02 27.18 35.55
C VAL A 6 18.90 26.20 35.92
N THR A 7 19.21 25.07 36.57
CA THR A 7 18.18 24.15 37.07
C THR A 7 17.37 24.69 38.25
N HIS A 8 17.95 25.54 39.10
CA HIS A 8 17.19 26.21 40.17
C HIS A 8 16.27 27.33 39.63
N LEU A 9 16.70 28.09 38.62
CA LEU A 9 15.87 29.14 38.00
C LEU A 9 14.70 28.57 37.18
N LEU A 10 14.90 27.45 36.47
CA LEU A 10 13.86 26.82 35.65
C LEU A 10 12.89 25.96 36.49
N GLY A 11 13.39 25.30 37.54
CA GLY A 11 12.57 24.47 38.43
C GLY A 11 11.70 25.26 39.40
N GLY A 12 12.16 26.43 39.87
CA GLY A 12 11.42 27.26 40.82
C GLY A 12 10.20 27.95 40.20
N ASN A 13 10.33 28.45 38.96
CA ASN A 13 9.26 29.22 38.32
C ASN A 13 8.11 28.34 37.77
N LEU A 14 8.40 27.09 37.39
CA LEU A 14 7.36 26.16 36.93
C LEU A 14 6.52 25.59 38.10
N TYR A 15 7.12 25.43 39.27
CA TYR A 15 6.43 24.95 40.47
C TYR A 15 5.44 25.98 41.03
N VAL A 16 5.79 27.28 41.02
CA VAL A 16 4.88 28.36 41.43
C VAL A 16 3.71 28.53 40.45
N TYR A 17 3.96 28.34 39.15
CA TYR A 17 2.91 28.39 38.12
C TYR A 17 1.89 27.23 38.24
N LEU A 18 2.36 26.02 38.56
CA LEU A 18 1.50 24.84 38.74
C LEU A 18 0.83 24.78 40.12
N SER A 19 1.46 25.34 41.16
CA SER A 19 0.86 25.37 42.51
C SER A 19 -0.28 26.38 42.65
N LEU A 20 -0.33 27.45 41.83
CA LEU A 20 -1.37 28.48 41.90
C LEU A 20 -2.66 28.13 41.12
N LYS A 21 -2.67 27.05 40.30
CA LYS A 21 -3.86 26.56 39.58
C LYS A 21 -4.44 25.25 40.13
N ALA A 22 -3.88 24.72 41.23
CA ALA A 22 -4.14 23.35 41.69
C ALA A 22 -5.27 23.18 42.73
N ASP A 23 -6.13 24.18 42.94
CA ASP A 23 -7.28 24.05 43.86
C ASP A 23 -8.56 23.47 43.20
N ALA A 24 -8.51 23.02 41.94
CA ALA A 24 -9.71 22.61 41.20
C ALA A 24 -9.73 21.17 40.64
N ILE A 25 -8.78 20.27 40.93
CA ILE A 25 -8.75 18.92 40.30
C ILE A 25 -8.52 17.78 41.32
N THR A 26 -9.39 16.77 41.25
CA THR A 26 -9.58 15.65 42.21
C THR A 26 -8.48 14.57 42.18
N ARG A 27 -8.44 13.75 43.25
CA ARG A 27 -7.34 12.86 43.69
C ARG A 27 -6.95 11.67 42.76
N THR A 28 -7.59 11.44 41.61
CA THR A 28 -7.32 10.26 40.76
C THR A 28 -6.21 10.45 39.72
N THR A 29 -5.80 11.68 39.41
CA THR A 29 -4.74 11.97 38.42
C THR A 29 -3.35 12.21 39.04
N ARG A 30 -3.21 12.14 40.38
CA ARG A 30 -1.94 12.45 41.07
C ARG A 30 -0.81 11.45 40.85
N TYR A 31 -1.10 10.18 40.55
CA TYR A 31 -0.08 9.12 40.57
C TYR A 31 0.79 8.96 39.31
N PRO A 32 0.26 9.07 38.06
CA PRO A 32 1.09 8.81 36.87
C PRO A 32 2.13 9.93 36.62
N LEU A 33 1.78 11.21 36.81
CA LEU A 33 2.74 12.31 36.60
C LEU A 33 3.86 12.34 37.65
N PHE A 34 3.55 12.06 38.92
CA PHE A 34 4.56 12.00 39.99
C PHE A 34 5.52 10.82 39.79
N PHE A 35 5.01 9.69 39.26
CA PHE A 35 5.81 8.52 38.92
C PHE A 35 6.76 8.80 37.75
N VAL A 36 6.27 9.38 36.65
CA VAL A 36 7.10 9.76 35.49
C VAL A 36 8.20 10.75 35.91
N PHE A 37 7.87 11.75 36.73
CA PHE A 37 8.86 12.72 37.20
C PHE A 37 9.94 12.10 38.10
N SER A 38 9.55 11.16 38.97
CA SER A 38 10.48 10.46 39.87
C SER A 38 11.42 9.51 39.10
N VAL A 39 10.91 8.84 38.07
CA VAL A 39 11.68 7.97 37.18
C VAL A 39 12.68 8.78 36.35
N VAL A 40 12.27 9.94 35.81
CA VAL A 40 13.18 10.84 35.06
C VAL A 40 14.29 11.39 35.96
N CYS A 41 13.99 11.75 37.22
CA CYS A 41 15.01 12.19 38.17
C CYS A 41 16.01 11.07 38.55
N ALA A 42 15.53 9.83 38.69
CA ALA A 42 16.40 8.68 38.97
C ALA A 42 17.31 8.34 37.78
N ILE A 43 16.77 8.38 36.55
CA ILE A 43 17.52 8.19 35.31
C ILE A 43 18.59 9.28 35.16
N GLY A 44 18.24 10.55 35.44
CA GLY A 44 19.20 11.66 35.42
C GLY A 44 20.36 11.49 36.40
N LEU A 45 20.10 10.97 37.60
CA LEU A 45 21.14 10.70 38.61
C LEU A 45 22.08 9.54 38.20
N VAL A 46 21.54 8.49 37.57
CA VAL A 46 22.33 7.35 37.08
C VAL A 46 23.21 7.78 35.90
N ILE A 47 22.65 8.54 34.95
CA ILE A 47 23.40 9.10 33.83
C ILE A 47 24.51 10.03 34.35
N TYR A 48 24.22 10.87 35.35
CA TYR A 48 25.22 11.75 35.97
C TYR A 48 26.35 10.97 36.64
N ALA A 49 26.04 9.88 37.36
CA ALA A 49 27.05 9.01 37.98
C ALA A 49 27.92 8.30 36.92
N CYS A 50 27.31 7.84 35.82
CA CYS A 50 28.03 7.24 34.69
C CYS A 50 28.95 8.24 33.97
N ILE A 51 28.51 9.49 33.82
CA ILE A 51 29.31 10.57 33.23
C ILE A 51 30.49 10.93 34.14
N ILE A 52 30.28 11.03 35.45
CA ILE A 52 31.38 11.26 36.42
C ILE A 52 32.37 10.10 36.41
N TRP A 53 31.88 8.85 36.37
CA TRP A 53 32.71 7.66 36.30
C TRP A 53 33.57 7.65 35.03
N ARG A 54 32.97 7.98 33.89
CA ARG A 54 33.67 8.12 32.61
C ARG A 54 34.70 9.25 32.65
N TRP A 55 34.35 10.40 33.21
CA TRP A 55 35.24 11.55 33.37
C TRP A 55 36.43 11.25 34.31
N LEU A 56 36.20 10.50 35.39
CA LEU A 56 37.26 10.06 36.32
C LEU A 56 38.25 9.10 35.64
N ILE A 57 37.76 8.19 34.80
CA ILE A 57 38.57 7.27 33.99
C ILE A 57 39.38 8.04 32.94
N GLU A 58 38.76 8.99 32.25
CA GLU A 58 39.39 9.76 31.16
C GLU A 58 40.44 10.75 31.69
N ARG A 59 40.24 11.39 32.85
CA ARG A 59 41.21 12.34 33.43
C ARG A 59 42.35 11.71 34.24
N ARG A 60 42.17 10.52 34.82
CA ARG A 60 43.24 9.81 35.58
C ARG A 60 43.95 8.75 34.74
N GLY A 61 43.88 8.89 33.42
CA GLY A 61 44.55 8.02 32.43
C GLY A 61 45.93 7.55 32.90
N GLN A 62 46.09 6.23 32.91
CA GLN A 62 47.27 5.45 33.29
C GLN A 62 47.69 5.34 34.78
N LYS A 63 47.15 6.13 35.73
CA LYS A 63 47.46 5.90 37.18
C LYS A 63 46.51 4.96 37.91
N LEU A 64 45.26 4.85 37.48
CA LEU A 64 44.29 3.92 38.10
C LEU A 64 44.58 2.43 37.83
N GLN A 65 45.47 2.11 36.88
CA GLN A 65 45.79 0.73 36.51
C GLN A 65 46.90 0.11 37.38
N SER A 66 47.61 0.89 38.19
CA SER A 66 48.82 0.40 38.88
C SER A 66 48.82 0.52 40.42
N ASP A 67 47.91 1.28 41.05
CA ASP A 67 47.85 1.42 42.52
C ASP A 67 46.51 0.95 43.12
N PRO A 68 46.49 -0.17 43.88
CA PRO A 68 45.29 -0.71 44.53
C PRO A 68 44.66 0.22 45.59
N ILE A 69 45.43 1.14 46.17
CA ILE A 69 44.94 2.06 47.20
C ILE A 69 44.08 3.17 46.57
N GLU A 70 44.49 3.72 45.42
CA GLU A 70 43.69 4.71 44.69
C GLU A 70 42.39 4.12 44.11
N GLN A 71 42.38 2.84 43.70
CA GLN A 71 41.16 2.16 43.25
C GLN A 71 40.12 2.02 44.38
N LYS A 72 40.57 1.72 45.60
CA LYS A 72 39.71 1.66 46.79
C LYS A 72 39.13 3.03 47.16
N THR A 73 39.92 4.09 47.04
CA THR A 73 39.47 5.46 47.34
C THR A 73 38.46 5.95 46.30
N ALA A 74 38.68 5.71 45.00
CA ALA A 74 37.73 6.07 43.94
C ALA A 74 36.39 5.29 44.05
N LEU A 75 36.44 4.02 44.46
CA LEU A 75 35.25 3.23 44.73
C LEU A 75 34.52 3.71 45.99
N SER A 76 35.24 4.16 47.02
CA SER A 76 34.68 4.77 48.23
C SER A 76 33.92 6.05 47.90
N ASP A 77 34.49 6.95 47.09
CA ASP A 77 33.86 8.23 46.73
C ASP A 77 32.57 8.04 45.93
N VAL A 78 32.52 7.02 45.07
CA VAL A 78 31.33 6.68 44.28
C VAL A 78 30.25 6.05 45.14
N ILE A 79 30.63 5.18 46.08
CA ILE A 79 29.72 4.61 47.08
C ILE A 79 29.18 5.70 48.00
N GLU A 80 29.99 6.69 48.39
CA GLU A 80 29.56 7.79 49.25
C GLU A 80 28.60 8.73 48.52
N THR A 81 28.85 9.01 47.24
CA THR A 81 27.96 9.77 46.35
C THR A 81 26.60 9.07 46.19
N PHE A 82 26.60 7.74 46.04
CA PHE A 82 25.38 6.92 45.97
C PHE A 82 24.62 6.91 47.31
N LYS A 83 25.34 6.84 48.43
CA LYS A 83 24.76 6.92 49.79
C LYS A 83 24.14 8.29 50.08
N ILE A 84 24.73 9.38 49.58
CA ILE A 84 24.17 10.75 49.70
C ILE A 84 22.87 10.86 48.87
N ALA A 85 22.85 10.32 47.65
CA ALA A 85 21.64 10.26 46.82
C ALA A 85 20.51 9.43 47.48
N LEU A 86 20.85 8.28 48.08
CA LEU A 86 19.91 7.45 48.84
C LEU A 86 19.41 8.13 50.13
N ARG A 87 20.25 8.93 50.81
CA ARG A 87 19.83 9.73 51.98
C ARG A 87 18.87 10.85 51.59
N LEU A 88 19.07 11.50 50.44
CA LEU A 88 18.16 12.51 49.88
C LEU A 88 16.80 11.93 49.48
N LEU A 89 16.76 10.65 49.08
CA LEU A 89 15.51 9.92 48.83
C LEU A 89 14.80 9.52 50.14
N LYS A 90 15.55 9.24 51.22
CA LYS A 90 15.02 8.91 52.55
C LYS A 90 14.41 10.10 53.29
N THR A 91 14.95 11.31 53.16
CA THR A 91 14.42 12.52 53.85
C THR A 91 13.10 13.04 53.27
N ARG A 92 12.65 12.53 52.12
CA ARG A 92 11.39 12.92 51.45
C ARG A 92 10.26 11.88 51.58
N ASN A 93 10.29 11.05 52.63
CA ASN A 93 9.22 10.11 52.99
C ASN A 93 8.80 9.10 51.90
N MET A 94 9.74 8.59 51.10
CA MET A 94 9.51 7.50 50.15
C MET A 94 9.81 6.12 50.75
N LEU A 95 9.11 5.74 51.82
CA LEU A 95 9.38 4.47 52.52
C LEU A 95 8.85 3.21 51.80
N LEU A 96 7.97 3.36 50.80
CA LEU A 96 7.27 2.24 50.15
C LEU A 96 8.09 1.51 49.05
N LEU A 97 9.25 2.04 48.65
CA LEU A 97 10.07 1.46 47.58
C LEU A 97 11.13 0.44 48.06
N LEU A 98 11.26 0.20 49.37
CA LEU A 98 12.34 -0.64 49.93
C LEU A 98 11.92 -2.07 50.31
N ILE A 99 10.62 -2.38 50.31
CA ILE A 99 10.10 -3.70 50.70
C ILE A 99 10.50 -4.82 49.72
N PRO A 100 10.58 -4.61 48.38
CA PRO A 100 11.00 -5.66 47.46
C PRO A 100 12.49 -6.02 47.57
N PHE A 101 13.34 -5.06 47.92
CA PHE A 101 14.80 -5.22 47.95
C PHE A 101 15.30 -6.07 49.12
N ALA A 102 14.62 -5.99 50.27
CA ALA A 102 14.95 -6.76 51.47
C ALA A 102 14.55 -8.24 51.35
N TYR A 103 13.59 -8.57 50.48
CA TYR A 103 13.15 -9.96 50.27
C TYR A 103 14.10 -10.74 49.35
N THR A 104 14.77 -10.05 48.41
CA THR A 104 15.75 -10.63 47.49
C THR A 104 17.08 -11.01 48.14
N GLU A 105 17.50 -10.32 49.20
CA GLU A 105 18.74 -10.64 49.93
C GLU A 105 18.67 -11.99 50.68
N LYS A 106 17.45 -12.42 51.04
CA LYS A 106 17.22 -13.66 51.81
C LYS A 106 17.09 -14.91 50.92
N LEU A 107 16.76 -14.75 49.65
CA LEU A 107 16.53 -15.83 48.67
C LEU A 107 17.80 -16.20 47.88
N LEU A 108 18.76 -15.29 47.76
CA LEU A 108 20.01 -15.53 47.03
C LEU A 108 21.17 -15.75 48.01
N GLY A 109 21.24 -16.97 48.56
CA GLY A 109 22.39 -17.39 49.36
C GLY A 109 23.72 -17.16 48.61
N GLY A 110 24.50 -16.18 49.07
CA GLY A 110 25.95 -16.08 48.88
C GLY A 110 26.51 -15.84 47.46
N GLY A 111 25.70 -15.62 46.43
CA GLY A 111 26.18 -15.60 45.02
C GLY A 111 26.75 -14.28 44.49
N LEU A 112 26.61 -13.16 45.19
CA LEU A 112 26.89 -11.83 44.60
C LEU A 112 28.38 -11.45 44.53
N PHE A 113 29.26 -12.17 45.25
CA PHE A 113 30.69 -11.80 45.36
C PHE A 113 31.62 -12.48 44.34
N GLY A 114 31.14 -13.49 43.59
CA GLY A 114 31.97 -14.25 42.65
C GLY A 114 32.21 -13.58 41.29
N PHE A 115 31.35 -12.66 40.88
CA PHE A 115 31.37 -12.09 39.52
C PHE A 115 32.18 -10.79 39.37
N ILE A 116 32.68 -10.21 40.48
CA ILE A 116 33.40 -8.91 40.45
C ILE A 116 34.92 -9.07 40.23
N THR A 117 35.47 -10.28 40.23
CA THR A 117 36.95 -10.48 40.28
C THR A 117 37.66 -10.73 38.94
N LYS A 118 37.01 -10.57 37.78
CA LYS A 118 37.71 -10.61 36.48
C LYS A 118 37.30 -9.46 35.56
N PRO A 119 38.14 -8.43 35.38
CA PRO A 119 37.84 -7.31 34.51
C PRO A 119 38.43 -7.57 33.12
N LYS A 120 37.59 -7.91 32.14
CA LYS A 120 37.89 -7.58 30.74
C LYS A 120 36.60 -7.10 30.06
N THR A 121 36.64 -5.81 29.73
CA THR A 121 35.82 -5.10 28.71
C THR A 121 34.31 -5.14 28.87
N SER A 122 33.76 -4.14 29.57
CA SER A 122 32.90 -3.09 28.99
C SER A 122 31.90 -2.57 30.03
N SER A 123 31.73 -1.26 30.06
CA SER A 123 30.67 -0.54 30.79
C SER A 123 29.24 -0.97 30.38
N GLN A 124 29.09 -1.80 29.35
CA GLN A 124 27.81 -2.28 28.83
C GLN A 124 27.22 -3.44 29.65
N CYS A 125 28.04 -4.28 30.30
CA CYS A 125 27.54 -5.38 31.11
C CYS A 125 26.79 -4.91 32.37
N ALA A 126 27.25 -3.83 33.02
CA ALA A 126 26.55 -3.27 34.19
C ALA A 126 25.20 -2.64 33.81
N LEU A 127 25.11 -2.03 32.63
CA LEU A 127 23.90 -1.41 32.09
C LEU A 127 22.82 -2.46 31.77
N VAL A 128 23.21 -3.58 31.16
CA VAL A 128 22.30 -4.69 30.82
C VAL A 128 21.73 -5.38 32.07
N ILE A 129 22.55 -5.55 33.12
CA ILE A 129 22.10 -6.15 34.38
C ILE A 129 21.09 -5.23 35.09
N LEU A 130 21.32 -3.91 35.08
CA LEU A 130 20.40 -2.91 35.65
C LEU A 130 19.07 -2.83 34.89
N ILE A 131 19.08 -2.97 33.55
CA ILE A 131 17.87 -3.03 32.71
C ILE A 131 17.09 -4.33 32.96
N GLY A 132 17.77 -5.45 33.19
CA GLY A 132 17.13 -6.72 33.55
C GLY A 132 16.36 -6.64 34.87
N PHE A 133 16.98 -6.06 35.92
CA PHE A 133 16.30 -5.85 37.21
C PHE A 133 15.14 -4.84 37.13
N PHE A 134 15.23 -3.85 36.24
CA PHE A 134 14.17 -2.87 35.95
C PHE A 134 12.95 -3.51 35.28
N LEU A 135 13.16 -4.39 34.29
CA LEU A 135 12.06 -5.11 33.62
C LEU A 135 11.36 -6.10 34.57
N GLN A 136 12.12 -6.78 35.42
CA GLN A 136 11.57 -7.74 36.38
C GLN A 136 10.71 -7.09 37.46
N SER A 137 11.04 -5.86 37.87
CA SER A 137 10.27 -5.08 38.84
C SER A 137 8.99 -4.47 38.25
N ILE A 138 8.98 -4.10 36.96
CA ILE A 138 7.77 -3.69 36.23
C ILE A 138 6.78 -4.85 36.11
N PHE A 139 7.27 -6.04 35.75
CA PHE A 139 6.45 -7.25 35.66
C PHE A 139 5.78 -7.61 37.00
N TYR A 140 6.54 -7.59 38.10
CA TYR A 140 6.00 -7.88 39.43
C TYR A 140 4.94 -6.87 39.90
N TYR A 141 5.06 -5.59 39.52
CA TYR A 141 4.11 -4.55 39.92
C TYR A 141 2.84 -4.56 39.05
N SER A 142 2.96 -4.88 37.76
CA SER A 142 1.80 -5.06 36.85
C SER A 142 0.89 -6.23 37.27
N ALA A 143 1.48 -7.29 37.86
CA ALA A 143 0.73 -8.40 38.44
C ALA A 143 0.01 -8.03 39.76
N TRP A 144 0.45 -6.96 40.46
CA TRP A 144 -0.10 -6.57 41.76
C TRP A 144 -1.26 -5.57 41.66
N ILE A 145 -1.31 -4.75 40.61
CA ILE A 145 -2.38 -3.75 40.37
C ILE A 145 -3.72 -4.40 39.98
N ASN A 146 -3.70 -5.66 39.52
CA ASN A 146 -4.89 -6.36 39.01
C ASN A 146 -5.65 -7.19 40.07
N PHE A 147 -5.34 -7.07 41.36
CA PHE A 147 -6.12 -7.73 42.42
C PHE A 147 -7.14 -6.77 43.06
N PRO A 148 -8.46 -7.03 42.96
CA PRO A 148 -9.44 -6.37 43.81
C PRO A 148 -9.32 -6.88 45.25
N ALA A 149 -9.50 -5.99 46.22
CA ALA A 149 -9.22 -6.24 47.64
C ALA A 149 -10.11 -7.30 48.35
N ASP A 150 -11.14 -7.85 47.68
CA ASP A 150 -12.18 -8.65 48.34
C ASP A 150 -12.57 -9.97 47.62
N ALA A 151 -11.65 -10.64 46.91
CA ALA A 151 -11.95 -11.95 46.30
C ALA A 151 -11.63 -13.12 47.26
N PRO A 152 -12.59 -14.03 47.56
CA PRO A 152 -12.37 -15.13 48.49
C PRO A 152 -11.49 -16.22 47.87
N ALA A 153 -10.59 -16.77 48.68
CA ALA A 153 -9.68 -17.84 48.32
C ALA A 153 -10.44 -19.13 48.00
N ASN A 154 -10.54 -19.46 46.71
CA ASN A 154 -10.73 -20.83 46.27
C ASN A 154 -9.90 -21.08 45.01
N GLU A 155 -8.92 -21.95 45.15
CA GLU A 155 -8.05 -22.44 44.10
C GLU A 155 -8.87 -23.30 43.13
N THR A 156 -9.26 -22.77 41.97
CA THR A 156 -9.46 -23.61 40.76
C THR A 156 -9.63 -22.86 39.44
N ASN A 157 -9.82 -21.53 39.38
CA ASN A 157 -10.00 -20.84 38.09
C ASN A 157 -9.05 -19.64 37.91
N ALA A 158 -7.76 -19.91 37.69
CA ALA A 158 -6.74 -18.89 37.42
C ALA A 158 -6.33 -18.78 35.93
N GLU A 159 -7.06 -19.40 35.00
CA GLU A 159 -6.73 -19.37 33.56
C GLU A 159 -7.54 -18.35 32.74
N SER A 160 -8.53 -17.66 33.33
CA SER A 160 -9.47 -16.81 32.58
C SER A 160 -9.39 -15.30 32.84
N TYR A 161 -8.31 -14.79 33.45
CA TYR A 161 -8.18 -13.35 33.80
C TYR A 161 -6.83 -12.70 33.42
N PHE A 162 -6.24 -13.06 32.28
CA PHE A 162 -5.10 -12.33 31.71
C PHE A 162 -5.43 -11.77 30.32
N GLN A 163 -6.15 -10.65 30.27
CA GLN A 163 -6.11 -9.77 29.10
C GLN A 163 -5.15 -8.62 29.39
N PHE A 164 -4.08 -8.52 28.61
CA PHE A 164 -3.15 -7.40 28.66
C PHE A 164 -3.80 -6.17 28.02
N SER A 165 -3.76 -5.02 28.70
CA SER A 165 -4.19 -3.75 28.12
C SER A 165 -3.19 -3.24 27.09
N SER A 166 -3.70 -2.52 26.08
CA SER A 166 -2.99 -1.97 24.90
C SER A 166 -1.75 -1.13 25.23
N SER A 167 -1.64 -0.61 26.45
CA SER A 167 -0.48 0.14 26.94
C SER A 167 0.75 -0.74 27.20
N THR A 168 0.57 -2.03 27.48
CA THR A 168 1.69 -2.97 27.74
C THR A 168 2.40 -3.36 26.43
N SER A 169 1.65 -3.51 25.34
CA SER A 169 2.15 -3.84 24.01
C SER A 169 2.99 -2.71 23.39
N GLN A 170 2.64 -1.45 23.66
CA GLN A 170 3.39 -0.28 23.18
C GLN A 170 4.76 -0.14 23.86
N VAL A 171 4.88 -0.52 25.13
CA VAL A 171 6.16 -0.52 25.86
C VAL A 171 7.09 -1.61 25.34
N ILE A 172 6.55 -2.79 24.99
CA ILE A 172 7.31 -3.89 24.39
C ILE A 172 7.81 -3.51 22.99
N ALA A 173 6.98 -2.85 22.18
CA ALA A 173 7.37 -2.36 20.85
C ALA A 173 8.47 -1.28 20.92
N PHE A 174 8.37 -0.34 21.87
CA PHE A 174 9.39 0.71 22.05
C PHE A 174 10.75 0.14 22.47
N VAL A 175 10.77 -0.89 23.32
CA VAL A 175 12.00 -1.56 23.76
C VAL A 175 12.59 -2.44 22.64
N GLY A 176 11.75 -3.09 21.83
CA GLY A 176 12.18 -3.86 20.65
C GLY A 176 12.93 -2.99 19.63
N SER A 177 12.38 -1.81 19.32
CA SER A 177 13.00 -0.85 18.40
C SER A 177 14.34 -0.31 18.91
N PHE A 178 14.51 -0.19 20.23
CA PHE A 178 15.75 0.31 20.84
C PHE A 178 16.89 -0.73 20.84
N ILE A 179 16.56 -2.03 20.87
CA ILE A 179 17.54 -3.13 20.85
C ILE A 179 18.05 -3.40 19.42
N VAL A 180 17.19 -3.26 18.41
CA VAL A 180 17.56 -3.45 16.99
C VAL A 180 18.55 -2.38 16.50
N GLY A 181 18.52 -1.18 17.08
CA GLY A 181 19.43 -0.07 16.72
C GLY A 181 20.91 -0.26 17.09
N LEU A 182 21.30 -1.36 17.75
CA LEU A 182 22.69 -1.59 18.20
C LEU A 182 23.53 -2.55 17.34
N GLY A 183 22.99 -3.09 16.25
CA GLY A 183 23.78 -3.53 15.08
C GLY A 183 24.87 -4.59 15.26
N ASP A 184 24.84 -5.46 16.28
CA ASP A 184 25.83 -6.54 16.42
C ASP A 184 25.19 -7.90 16.76
N SER A 185 25.25 -8.84 15.80
CA SER A 185 24.64 -10.18 15.86
C SER A 185 25.27 -11.10 16.92
N ALA A 186 26.49 -10.79 17.37
CA ALA A 186 27.18 -11.57 18.40
C ALA A 186 26.60 -11.34 19.82
N LEU A 187 26.07 -10.14 20.09
CA LEU A 187 25.52 -9.78 21.40
C LEU A 187 24.15 -10.44 21.67
N ASN A 188 23.32 -10.55 20.63
CA ASN A 188 21.99 -11.17 20.70
C ASN A 188 22.07 -12.66 21.06
N THR A 189 23.08 -13.36 20.57
CA THR A 189 23.27 -14.81 20.82
C THR A 189 23.72 -15.08 22.27
N GLN A 190 24.56 -14.21 22.84
CA GLN A 190 24.95 -14.31 24.26
C GLN A 190 23.81 -13.96 25.21
N LEU A 191 22.98 -12.95 24.87
CA LEU A 191 21.80 -12.58 25.64
C LEU A 191 20.76 -13.71 25.67
N PHE A 192 20.54 -14.38 24.53
CA PHE A 192 19.65 -15.53 24.42
C PHE A 192 20.12 -16.72 25.27
N THR A 193 21.42 -16.97 25.30
CA THR A 193 22.02 -18.09 26.04
C THR A 193 21.91 -17.88 27.56
N VAL A 194 22.07 -16.65 28.03
CA VAL A 194 21.94 -16.28 29.46
C VAL A 194 20.48 -16.37 29.91
N LEU A 195 19.53 -15.88 29.11
CA LEU A 195 18.09 -15.97 29.40
C LEU A 195 17.60 -17.42 29.42
N ALA A 196 18.02 -18.25 28.45
CA ALA A 196 17.66 -19.66 28.41
C ALA A 196 18.19 -20.47 29.61
N SER A 197 19.31 -20.05 30.20
CA SER A 197 19.90 -20.74 31.37
C SER A 197 19.16 -20.51 32.68
N GLN A 198 18.36 -19.45 32.80
CA GLN A 198 17.69 -19.01 34.04
C GLN A 198 16.30 -19.64 34.25
N PHE A 199 15.67 -20.22 33.22
CA PHE A 199 14.26 -20.66 33.26
C PHE A 199 14.03 -22.19 33.35
N LYS A 200 15.04 -22.95 33.79
CA LYS A 200 15.03 -24.43 33.76
C LYS A 200 14.10 -25.15 34.75
N HIS A 201 13.25 -24.46 35.50
CA HIS A 201 12.42 -25.08 36.54
C HIS A 201 10.95 -24.61 36.51
N SER A 202 10.13 -25.16 35.61
CA SER A 202 8.71 -25.55 35.78
C SER A 202 8.01 -25.71 34.42
N SER A 203 7.00 -26.56 34.33
CA SER A 203 6.24 -26.80 33.09
C SER A 203 5.46 -25.58 32.55
N ALA A 204 5.23 -24.57 33.39
CA ALA A 204 4.62 -23.30 32.99
C ALA A 204 5.57 -22.39 32.18
N SER A 205 6.90 -22.53 32.35
CA SER A 205 7.88 -21.70 31.63
C SER A 205 8.14 -22.15 30.19
N ALA A 206 7.84 -23.41 29.84
CA ALA A 206 7.96 -23.90 28.47
C ALA A 206 6.84 -23.36 27.55
N PHE A 207 5.62 -23.16 28.07
CA PHE A 207 4.51 -22.59 27.32
C PHE A 207 4.68 -21.08 27.12
N ALA A 208 5.20 -20.37 28.13
CA ALA A 208 5.56 -18.96 28.01
C ALA A 208 6.73 -18.75 27.03
N LEU A 209 7.71 -19.65 26.99
CA LEU A 209 8.80 -19.61 26.01
C LEU A 209 8.29 -19.92 24.60
N PHE A 210 7.35 -20.86 24.44
CA PHE A 210 6.71 -21.15 23.16
C PHE A 210 5.88 -19.96 22.65
N GLN A 211 5.13 -19.27 23.51
CA GLN A 211 4.37 -18.06 23.18
C GLN A 211 5.28 -16.85 22.91
N LEU A 212 6.41 -16.74 23.61
CA LEU A 212 7.41 -15.70 23.35
C LEU A 212 8.15 -15.95 22.03
N VAL A 213 8.48 -17.20 21.70
CA VAL A 213 9.09 -17.56 20.40
C VAL A 213 8.09 -17.40 19.26
N GLN A 214 6.81 -17.71 19.47
CA GLN A 214 5.74 -17.45 18.50
C GLN A 214 5.47 -15.95 18.34
N GLY A 215 5.47 -15.17 19.43
CA GLY A 215 5.32 -13.71 19.40
C GLY A 215 6.53 -12.99 18.79
N ILE A 216 7.75 -13.48 19.02
CA ILE A 216 8.97 -12.95 18.38
C ILE A 216 9.06 -13.43 16.92
N ALA A 217 8.66 -14.66 16.59
CA ALA A 217 8.56 -15.11 15.19
C ALA A 217 7.48 -14.34 14.44
N SER A 218 6.37 -13.99 15.11
CA SER A 218 5.30 -13.16 14.54
C SER A 218 5.70 -11.69 14.46
N ALA A 219 6.53 -11.18 15.38
CA ALA A 219 7.08 -9.82 15.33
C ALA A 219 8.26 -9.70 14.34
N ILE A 220 9.05 -10.76 14.15
CA ILE A 220 10.02 -10.87 13.05
C ILE A 220 9.26 -10.99 11.72
N ALA A 221 8.16 -11.76 11.67
CA ALA A 221 7.27 -11.80 10.51
C ALA A 221 6.58 -10.45 10.27
N TYR A 222 6.16 -9.71 11.29
CA TYR A 222 5.53 -8.37 11.13
C TYR A 222 6.54 -7.25 10.87
N SER A 223 7.80 -7.37 11.29
CA SER A 223 8.86 -6.40 10.98
C SER A 223 9.58 -6.69 9.67
N TYR A 224 9.43 -7.90 9.11
CA TYR A 224 9.81 -8.23 7.72
C TYR A 224 8.62 -8.27 6.74
N ALA A 225 7.37 -8.14 7.20
CA ALA A 225 6.17 -8.05 6.34
C ALA A 225 5.50 -6.66 6.34
N GLY A 226 6.18 -5.63 6.85
CA GLY A 226 5.84 -4.24 6.56
C GLY A 226 6.31 -3.90 5.14
N SER A 227 5.36 -3.81 4.20
CA SER A 227 5.53 -3.70 2.74
C SER A 227 5.75 -5.03 1.99
N LEU A 228 4.79 -5.95 2.09
CA LEU A 228 4.58 -6.94 1.04
C LEU A 228 3.38 -6.53 0.19
N ASP A 229 3.76 -5.95 -0.93
CA ASP A 229 2.99 -5.57 -2.10
C ASP A 229 2.13 -6.74 -2.60
N LEU A 230 0.83 -6.76 -2.25
CA LEU A 230 -0.12 -7.74 -2.78
C LEU A 230 -0.68 -7.32 -4.17
N GLN A 231 -0.02 -6.40 -4.90
CA GLN A 231 -0.34 -6.13 -6.31
C GLN A 231 0.39 -7.05 -7.30
N TYR A 232 1.36 -7.84 -6.85
CA TYR A 232 2.08 -8.77 -7.73
C TYR A 232 2.16 -10.15 -7.07
N GLN A 233 1.55 -11.18 -7.66
CA GLN A 233 1.97 -12.55 -7.34
C GLN A 233 3.35 -12.78 -7.96
N LEU A 234 4.37 -12.43 -7.18
CA LEU A 234 5.78 -12.56 -7.52
C LEU A 234 6.20 -14.01 -7.34
N ILE A 235 6.66 -14.63 -8.43
CA ILE A 235 7.23 -15.97 -8.39
C ILE A 235 8.56 -15.93 -9.13
N THR A 236 9.64 -16.31 -8.45
CA THR A 236 10.89 -16.68 -9.11
C THR A 236 10.64 -17.92 -9.96
N VAL A 237 10.67 -17.78 -11.28
CA VAL A 237 10.36 -18.86 -12.22
C VAL A 237 11.57 -19.77 -12.43
N ALA A 238 12.77 -19.21 -12.36
CA ALA A 238 14.05 -19.92 -12.48
C ALA A 238 15.15 -19.16 -11.72
N GLY A 239 16.16 -19.87 -11.20
CA GLY A 239 17.18 -19.31 -10.30
C GLY A 239 16.88 -19.53 -8.81
N THR A 240 17.65 -18.90 -7.91
CA THR A 240 17.58 -19.23 -6.48
C THR A 240 16.38 -18.61 -5.76
N ALA A 241 15.52 -19.48 -5.21
CA ALA A 241 15.36 -19.58 -3.76
C ALA A 241 15.51 -21.05 -3.32
N ALA A 242 16.59 -21.30 -2.56
CA ALA A 242 16.92 -22.52 -1.79
C ALA A 242 17.36 -23.83 -2.51
N VAL A 243 18.70 -24.02 -2.51
CA VAL A 243 19.49 -25.25 -2.28
C VAL A 243 19.23 -26.50 -3.15
N GLY A 244 20.21 -26.80 -4.03
CA GLY A 244 20.70 -28.17 -4.21
C GLY A 244 20.47 -28.85 -5.56
N ASN A 245 19.97 -28.17 -6.60
CA ASN A 245 19.77 -28.78 -7.91
C ASN A 245 20.47 -28.00 -9.03
N SER A 246 21.69 -28.40 -9.38
CA SER A 246 22.59 -27.77 -10.37
C SER A 246 22.03 -27.65 -11.79
N SER A 247 20.90 -28.31 -12.09
CA SER A 247 20.20 -28.18 -13.36
C SER A 247 19.34 -26.91 -13.49
N ARG A 248 19.06 -26.20 -12.39
CA ARG A 248 18.15 -25.04 -12.33
C ARG A 248 18.83 -23.70 -12.00
N GLU A 249 20.10 -23.74 -11.61
CA GLU A 249 20.86 -22.55 -11.27
C GLU A 249 21.20 -21.77 -12.54
N LEU A 250 20.71 -20.54 -12.64
CA LEU A 250 21.15 -19.61 -13.66
C LEU A 250 22.44 -18.93 -13.16
N ALA A 251 23.37 -18.62 -14.05
CA ALA A 251 24.60 -17.92 -13.69
C ALA A 251 24.59 -16.48 -14.18
N LEU A 252 24.17 -16.20 -15.41
CA LEU A 252 23.94 -14.82 -15.87
C LEU A 252 22.84 -14.86 -16.92
N PRO A 253 21.55 -14.86 -16.53
CA PRO A 253 20.46 -14.85 -17.49
C PRO A 253 20.44 -13.51 -18.22
N HIS A 254 20.74 -13.53 -19.53
CA HIS A 254 20.71 -12.34 -20.38
C HIS A 254 19.39 -12.28 -21.15
N GLY A 255 19.34 -12.90 -22.31
CA GLY A 255 18.16 -12.91 -23.17
C GLY A 255 17.11 -13.92 -22.75
N ILE A 256 15.84 -13.52 -22.88
CA ILE A 256 14.69 -14.40 -22.65
C ILE A 256 13.67 -14.27 -23.79
N PHE A 257 13.02 -15.37 -24.12
CA PHE A 257 11.95 -15.38 -25.09
C PHE A 257 10.83 -16.31 -24.65
N PHE A 258 9.61 -15.79 -24.60
CA PHE A 258 8.43 -16.59 -24.34
C PHE A 258 7.77 -17.03 -25.64
N HIS A 259 7.75 -18.33 -25.87
CA HIS A 259 7.09 -18.92 -27.04
C HIS A 259 5.62 -19.22 -26.72
N ARG A 260 4.72 -18.42 -27.30
CA ARG A 260 3.29 -18.40 -26.99
C ARG A 260 2.58 -19.72 -27.31
N LYS A 261 2.80 -20.31 -28.48
CA LYS A 261 2.10 -21.56 -28.87
C LYS A 261 2.43 -22.75 -27.99
N SER A 262 3.66 -22.85 -27.49
CA SER A 262 4.07 -23.99 -26.64
C SER A 262 4.09 -23.67 -25.15
N ASN A 263 3.71 -22.44 -24.74
CA ASN A 263 3.78 -21.98 -23.36
C ASN A 263 5.14 -22.29 -22.70
N THR A 264 6.22 -21.86 -23.38
CA THR A 264 7.59 -22.24 -23.04
C THR A 264 8.50 -21.02 -22.98
N LEU A 265 9.26 -20.89 -21.90
CA LEU A 265 10.25 -19.84 -21.71
C LEU A 265 11.64 -20.35 -22.07
N TYR A 266 12.33 -19.63 -22.94
CA TYR A 266 13.71 -19.88 -23.34
C TYR A 266 14.61 -18.85 -22.66
N VAL A 267 15.71 -19.28 -22.06
CA VAL A 267 16.63 -18.42 -21.32
C VAL A 267 18.05 -18.65 -21.82
N ALA A 268 18.69 -17.59 -22.30
CA ALA A 268 20.12 -17.54 -22.59
C ALA A 268 20.89 -17.30 -21.28
N ASP A 269 21.53 -18.35 -20.77
CA ASP A 269 22.31 -18.32 -19.54
C ASP A 269 23.79 -18.16 -19.91
N LEU A 270 24.21 -16.90 -20.02
CA LEU A 270 25.54 -16.50 -20.49
C LEU A 270 26.63 -17.16 -19.63
N GLY A 271 26.50 -17.04 -18.30
CA GLY A 271 27.51 -17.50 -17.34
C GLY A 271 27.73 -19.01 -17.37
N ASN A 272 26.70 -19.79 -17.71
CA ASN A 272 26.81 -21.25 -17.86
C ASN A 272 26.95 -21.72 -19.31
N THR A 273 27.02 -20.80 -20.29
CA THR A 273 27.31 -21.15 -21.69
C THR A 273 26.27 -22.14 -22.25
N ARG A 274 24.98 -21.83 -22.02
CA ARG A 274 23.86 -22.71 -22.39
C ARG A 274 22.56 -21.96 -22.60
N VAL A 275 21.62 -22.59 -23.30
CA VAL A 275 20.20 -22.19 -23.30
C VAL A 275 19.40 -23.18 -22.47
N GLN A 276 18.59 -22.66 -21.55
CA GLN A 276 17.65 -23.44 -20.75
C GLN A 276 16.22 -23.23 -21.22
N ILE A 277 15.43 -24.30 -21.25
CA ILE A 277 14.04 -24.29 -21.71
C ILE A 277 13.12 -24.73 -20.56
N PHE A 278 12.17 -23.87 -20.20
CA PHE A 278 11.20 -24.10 -19.14
C PHE A 278 9.79 -24.23 -19.73
N SER A 279 9.15 -25.39 -19.56
CA SER A 279 7.74 -25.57 -19.96
C SER A 279 6.84 -25.23 -18.79
N LEU A 280 5.89 -24.31 -19.00
CA LEU A 280 5.04 -23.79 -17.92
C LEU A 280 3.72 -24.57 -17.76
N ASN A 281 3.46 -25.58 -18.60
CA ASN A 281 2.27 -26.43 -18.55
C ASN A 281 2.27 -27.44 -17.37
N GLN A 282 3.33 -27.51 -16.55
CA GLN A 282 3.43 -28.40 -15.38
C GLN A 282 3.76 -27.62 -14.11
N PRO A 283 2.77 -26.93 -13.50
CA PRO A 283 2.97 -26.00 -12.40
C PRO A 283 3.48 -26.65 -11.11
N SER A 284 3.29 -27.96 -10.90
CA SER A 284 3.73 -28.66 -9.68
C SER A 284 5.20 -29.12 -9.71
N THR A 285 5.92 -28.99 -10.83
CA THR A 285 7.32 -29.45 -10.93
C THR A 285 8.30 -28.45 -11.55
N GLY A 286 7.86 -27.35 -12.17
CA GLY A 286 8.77 -26.29 -12.68
C GLY A 286 9.96 -26.86 -13.48
N GLY A 287 9.71 -27.82 -14.36
CA GLY A 287 10.74 -28.65 -14.97
C GLY A 287 11.46 -27.95 -16.12
N THR A 288 12.79 -27.86 -16.06
CA THR A 288 13.61 -27.65 -17.25
C THR A 288 13.40 -28.85 -18.18
N THR A 289 12.91 -28.62 -19.39
CA THR A 289 12.55 -29.69 -20.33
C THR A 289 13.69 -30.02 -21.30
N ALA A 290 14.61 -29.07 -21.54
CA ALA A 290 15.80 -29.27 -22.35
C ALA A 290 16.88 -28.23 -22.02
N VAL A 291 18.15 -28.62 -22.18
CA VAL A 291 19.34 -27.76 -22.09
C VAL A 291 20.26 -28.13 -23.25
N PHE A 292 20.69 -27.14 -24.04
CA PHE A 292 21.71 -27.35 -25.06
C PHE A 292 22.83 -26.32 -24.91
N LYS A 293 24.06 -26.73 -25.24
CA LYS A 293 25.27 -25.93 -25.05
C LYS A 293 25.43 -24.96 -26.22
N VAL A 294 25.63 -23.69 -25.87
CA VAL A 294 25.91 -22.62 -26.83
C VAL A 294 26.97 -21.76 -26.19
N VAL A 295 28.04 -21.44 -26.92
CA VAL A 295 29.11 -20.65 -26.33
C VAL A 295 28.61 -19.22 -26.10
N GLU A 296 28.51 -18.79 -24.84
CA GLU A 296 28.16 -17.42 -24.44
C GLU A 296 26.94 -16.81 -25.19
N PRO A 297 25.74 -17.39 -25.01
CA PRO A 297 24.52 -16.89 -25.64
C PRO A 297 24.13 -15.55 -24.99
N ASN A 298 23.82 -14.54 -25.81
CA ASN A 298 23.41 -13.21 -25.33
C ASN A 298 21.90 -13.02 -25.42
N LYS A 299 21.34 -12.86 -26.63
CA LYS A 299 19.90 -12.78 -26.88
C LYS A 299 19.39 -13.97 -27.71
N ILE A 300 18.12 -14.28 -27.53
CA ILE A 300 17.45 -15.42 -28.16
C ILE A 300 16.13 -14.97 -28.78
N TYR A 301 15.82 -15.49 -29.96
CA TYR A 301 14.53 -15.35 -30.61
C TYR A 301 14.04 -16.73 -31.05
N VAL A 302 12.75 -17.00 -30.85
CA VAL A 302 12.13 -18.26 -31.26
C VAL A 302 11.04 -17.96 -32.28
N ASP A 303 11.24 -18.47 -33.49
CA ASP A 303 10.34 -18.24 -34.62
C ASP A 303 9.19 -19.26 -34.60
N ASP A 304 7.98 -18.70 -34.55
CA ASP A 304 6.69 -19.39 -34.39
C ASP A 304 5.88 -19.42 -35.71
N ASP A 305 6.35 -18.78 -36.79
CA ASP A 305 5.57 -18.64 -38.04
C ASP A 305 5.68 -19.86 -38.99
N ASP A 306 6.27 -20.96 -38.53
CA ASP A 306 6.37 -22.19 -39.33
C ASP A 306 5.11 -23.06 -39.10
N ASP A 307 4.43 -23.46 -40.18
CA ASP A 307 3.44 -24.57 -40.19
C ASP A 307 4.05 -25.91 -39.71
N ASN A 308 5.36 -25.93 -39.44
CA ASN A 308 6.02 -27.07 -38.83
C ASN A 308 5.65 -27.20 -37.36
N THR A 309 5.55 -28.44 -36.92
CA THR A 309 5.20 -28.79 -35.53
C THR A 309 6.26 -28.40 -34.49
N GLU A 310 7.37 -27.72 -34.87
CA GLU A 310 8.52 -27.47 -33.99
C GLU A 310 9.19 -26.11 -34.27
N PRO A 311 9.57 -25.36 -33.22
CA PRO A 311 10.11 -24.01 -33.37
C PRO A 311 11.56 -23.96 -33.86
N THR A 312 11.89 -22.93 -34.64
CA THR A 312 13.28 -22.59 -35.00
C THR A 312 13.83 -21.57 -34.01
N ILE A 313 15.05 -21.79 -33.52
CA ILE A 313 15.67 -20.91 -32.51
C ILE A 313 16.84 -20.17 -33.15
N TYR A 314 16.90 -18.86 -32.95
CA TYR A 314 18.01 -18.00 -33.35
C TYR A 314 18.69 -17.42 -32.10
N ILE A 315 20.02 -17.46 -32.07
CA ILE A 315 20.80 -17.04 -30.91
C ILE A 315 21.90 -16.09 -31.37
N ALA A 316 21.92 -14.89 -30.78
CA ALA A 316 23.04 -13.97 -30.90
C ALA A 316 24.17 -14.41 -29.94
N VAL A 317 25.34 -14.68 -30.50
CA VAL A 317 26.52 -15.13 -29.76
C VAL A 317 27.52 -13.99 -29.65
N PHE A 318 27.74 -13.49 -28.43
CA PHE A 318 28.45 -12.22 -28.18
C PHE A 318 29.93 -12.27 -28.59
N VAL A 319 30.74 -13.12 -27.94
CA VAL A 319 32.19 -13.22 -28.21
C VAL A 319 32.49 -14.05 -29.47
N GLY A 320 31.52 -14.84 -29.93
CA GLY A 320 31.63 -15.64 -31.14
C GLY A 320 31.33 -14.89 -32.44
N ASN A 321 31.01 -13.60 -32.36
CA ASN A 321 30.70 -12.67 -33.47
C ASN A 321 29.75 -13.24 -34.54
N ARG A 322 28.71 -13.95 -34.13
CA ARG A 322 27.81 -14.63 -35.06
C ARG A 322 26.40 -14.78 -34.52
N VAL A 323 25.48 -15.04 -35.44
CA VAL A 323 24.15 -15.56 -35.13
C VAL A 323 24.09 -17.03 -35.51
N GLU A 324 23.60 -17.86 -34.59
CA GLU A 324 23.39 -19.29 -34.83
C GLU A 324 21.90 -19.60 -34.99
N LYS A 325 21.57 -20.38 -36.01
CA LYS A 325 20.26 -21.01 -36.22
C LYS A 325 20.28 -22.44 -35.70
N TRP A 326 19.30 -22.77 -34.88
CA TRP A 326 19.11 -24.08 -34.25
C TRP A 326 17.75 -24.66 -34.62
N THR A 327 17.72 -25.97 -34.85
CA THR A 327 16.51 -26.75 -35.15
C THR A 327 16.41 -27.93 -34.19
N LYS A 328 15.21 -28.51 -34.04
CA LYS A 328 15.00 -29.62 -33.10
C LYS A 328 15.96 -30.79 -33.35
N GLY A 329 16.62 -31.24 -32.29
CA GLY A 329 17.57 -32.36 -32.35
C GLY A 329 18.97 -31.99 -32.86
N ALA A 330 19.20 -30.74 -33.24
CA ALA A 330 20.54 -30.26 -33.58
C ALA A 330 21.45 -30.29 -32.34
N THR A 331 22.67 -30.79 -32.52
CA THR A 331 23.70 -30.81 -31.46
C THR A 331 24.62 -29.59 -31.52
N HIS A 332 24.59 -28.84 -32.63
CA HIS A 332 25.37 -27.63 -32.89
C HIS A 332 24.53 -26.67 -33.74
N GLY A 333 24.72 -25.36 -33.54
CA GLY A 333 24.08 -24.32 -34.34
C GLY A 333 24.75 -24.12 -35.69
N VAL A 334 23.97 -23.64 -36.67
CA VAL A 334 24.46 -23.25 -37.99
C VAL A 334 24.59 -21.73 -38.02
N GLN A 335 25.78 -21.22 -38.31
CA GLN A 335 25.97 -19.78 -38.50
C GLN A 335 25.16 -19.29 -39.71
N ILE A 336 24.47 -18.17 -39.54
CA ILE A 336 23.73 -17.48 -40.59
C ILE A 336 24.24 -16.06 -40.75
N GLY A 337 24.11 -15.53 -41.97
CA GLY A 337 24.57 -14.19 -42.31
C GLY A 337 26.08 -13.98 -42.22
N ASP A 338 26.48 -12.72 -42.38
CA ASP A 338 27.86 -12.28 -42.24
C ASP A 338 28.28 -12.21 -40.76
N GLU A 339 29.56 -11.89 -40.52
CA GLU A 339 30.06 -11.67 -39.15
C GLU A 339 29.29 -10.53 -38.47
N CYS A 340 28.74 -10.81 -37.29
CA CYS A 340 28.04 -9.84 -36.44
C CYS A 340 28.89 -9.58 -35.19
N ARG A 341 29.67 -8.51 -35.18
CA ARG A 341 30.63 -8.24 -34.11
C ARG A 341 29.93 -7.76 -32.83
N SER A 342 30.20 -8.42 -31.71
CA SER A 342 29.52 -8.17 -30.43
C SER A 342 28.01 -8.17 -30.62
N CYS A 343 27.50 -9.30 -31.12
CA CYS A 343 26.10 -9.42 -31.50
C CYS A 343 25.22 -9.39 -30.24
N SER A 344 24.46 -8.29 -30.07
CA SER A 344 23.74 -8.03 -28.83
C SER A 344 22.27 -8.36 -28.93
N GLY A 345 21.54 -7.76 -29.87
CA GLY A 345 20.10 -7.93 -30.08
C GLY A 345 19.80 -8.81 -31.28
N ILE A 346 18.65 -9.50 -31.25
CA ILE A 346 18.18 -10.31 -32.37
C ILE A 346 16.64 -10.30 -32.46
N SER A 347 16.12 -10.22 -33.68
CA SER A 347 14.70 -10.39 -33.98
C SER A 347 14.50 -10.89 -35.41
N VAL A 348 13.35 -11.51 -35.70
CA VAL A 348 13.05 -12.09 -37.01
C VAL A 348 11.70 -11.55 -37.49
N ASP A 349 11.59 -11.22 -38.77
CA ASP A 349 10.32 -10.80 -39.38
C ASP A 349 9.56 -11.98 -40.01
N ARG A 350 8.30 -11.76 -40.39
CA ARG A 350 7.44 -12.75 -41.09
C ARG A 350 8.02 -13.25 -42.42
N GLU A 351 8.89 -12.49 -43.06
CA GLU A 351 9.59 -12.91 -44.29
C GLU A 351 10.82 -13.81 -44.00
N LYS A 352 11.06 -14.12 -42.71
CA LYS A 352 12.18 -14.88 -42.16
C LYS A 352 13.52 -14.16 -42.27
N ASN A 353 13.52 -12.84 -42.46
CA ASN A 353 14.73 -12.06 -42.40
C ASN A 353 15.16 -11.90 -40.93
N VAL A 354 16.45 -12.04 -40.67
CA VAL A 354 17.02 -11.96 -39.32
C VAL A 354 17.69 -10.60 -39.15
N TYR A 355 17.25 -9.87 -38.13
CA TYR A 355 17.77 -8.57 -37.73
C TYR A 355 18.63 -8.76 -36.51
N MET A 356 19.79 -8.11 -36.50
CA MET A 356 20.78 -8.27 -35.44
C MET A 356 21.52 -6.96 -35.19
N SER A 357 21.78 -6.63 -33.93
CA SER A 357 22.54 -5.43 -33.58
C SER A 357 24.02 -5.75 -33.41
N GLU A 358 24.87 -4.97 -34.08
CA GLU A 358 26.32 -4.95 -33.85
C GLU A 358 26.65 -3.81 -32.88
N SER A 359 26.76 -4.12 -31.59
CA SER A 359 26.98 -3.09 -30.56
C SER A 359 28.31 -2.35 -30.73
N ASP A 360 29.37 -3.05 -31.14
CA ASP A 360 30.72 -2.51 -31.39
C ASP A 360 30.75 -1.52 -32.56
N ARG A 361 29.90 -1.73 -33.58
CA ARG A 361 29.84 -0.89 -34.79
C ARG A 361 28.63 0.05 -34.81
N HIS A 362 27.86 0.07 -33.72
CA HIS A 362 26.76 1.00 -33.52
C HIS A 362 25.70 0.96 -34.63
N ARG A 363 25.35 -0.24 -35.10
CA ARG A 363 24.47 -0.43 -36.25
C ARG A 363 23.60 -1.69 -36.13
N VAL A 364 22.56 -1.75 -36.96
CA VAL A 364 21.68 -2.93 -37.08
C VAL A 364 21.81 -3.50 -38.49
N LEU A 365 22.06 -4.80 -38.56
CA LEU A 365 22.11 -5.58 -39.77
C LEU A 365 20.79 -6.32 -40.00
N LYS A 366 20.45 -6.55 -41.27
CA LYS A 366 19.40 -7.44 -41.73
C LYS A 366 20.00 -8.47 -42.68
N TRP A 367 19.92 -9.75 -42.33
CA TRP A 367 20.24 -10.85 -43.22
C TRP A 367 18.96 -11.47 -43.79
N SER A 368 18.91 -11.68 -45.09
CA SER A 368 17.79 -12.37 -45.74
C SER A 368 18.17 -13.78 -46.17
N PRO A 369 17.45 -14.82 -45.74
CA PRO A 369 17.69 -16.18 -46.21
C PRO A 369 17.36 -16.37 -47.70
N ARG A 370 16.51 -15.51 -48.29
CA ARG A 370 16.10 -15.63 -49.70
C ARG A 370 17.20 -15.21 -50.67
N THR A 371 17.89 -14.11 -50.35
CA THR A 371 18.98 -13.58 -51.19
C THR A 371 20.35 -14.01 -50.68
N ASN A 372 20.43 -14.50 -49.43
CA ASN A 372 21.66 -14.78 -48.72
C ASN A 372 22.60 -13.56 -48.65
N THR A 373 22.03 -12.38 -48.41
CA THR A 373 22.76 -11.12 -48.31
C THR A 373 22.46 -10.43 -46.99
N THR A 374 23.46 -9.74 -46.45
CA THR A 374 23.31 -8.87 -45.28
C THR A 374 23.38 -7.40 -45.71
N ILE A 375 22.48 -6.58 -45.17
CA ILE A 375 22.45 -5.13 -45.40
C ILE A 375 22.36 -4.38 -44.07
N ILE A 376 22.78 -3.11 -44.05
CA ILE A 376 22.60 -2.22 -42.89
C ILE A 376 21.20 -1.60 -42.97
N VAL A 377 20.45 -1.65 -41.86
CA VAL A 377 19.08 -1.12 -41.76
C VAL A 377 18.91 -0.06 -40.68
N ALA A 378 19.90 0.16 -39.82
CA ALA A 378 19.98 1.31 -38.91
C ALA A 378 21.44 1.60 -38.52
N GLY A 379 21.77 2.85 -38.20
CA GLY A 379 23.15 3.27 -37.90
C GLY A 379 24.01 3.35 -39.17
N LYS A 380 23.74 4.33 -40.05
CA LYS A 380 24.29 4.46 -41.42
C LYS A 380 25.82 4.43 -41.52
N THR A 381 26.53 4.67 -40.42
CA THR A 381 27.99 4.75 -40.32
C THR A 381 28.46 3.87 -39.18
N ASP A 382 29.67 3.33 -39.27
CA ASP A 382 30.31 2.64 -38.12
C ASP A 382 30.68 3.61 -36.96
N ASP A 383 30.36 4.90 -37.12
CA ASP A 383 30.59 5.95 -36.13
C ASP A 383 29.40 6.12 -35.15
N ARG A 384 29.74 6.19 -33.86
CA ARG A 384 28.84 6.51 -32.76
C ARG A 384 28.23 7.91 -32.93
N GLY A 385 26.93 8.06 -32.67
CA GLY A 385 26.30 9.37 -32.58
C GLY A 385 24.87 9.32 -32.06
N SER A 386 24.23 10.49 -31.95
CA SER A 386 22.87 10.62 -31.42
C SER A 386 21.88 11.30 -32.38
N SER A 387 22.30 11.58 -33.62
CA SER A 387 21.39 12.00 -34.70
C SER A 387 20.32 10.92 -34.98
N SER A 388 19.24 11.28 -35.68
CA SER A 388 18.13 10.37 -36.00
C SER A 388 18.53 9.13 -36.81
N GLU A 389 19.68 9.16 -37.51
CA GLU A 389 20.17 8.06 -38.34
C GLU A 389 21.36 7.32 -37.73
N GLN A 390 21.78 7.72 -36.52
CA GLN A 390 22.93 7.17 -35.79
C GLN A 390 22.46 6.45 -34.53
N LEU A 391 23.20 5.43 -34.15
CA LEU A 391 23.00 4.69 -32.90
C LEU A 391 24.31 4.74 -32.09
N SER A 392 24.22 4.31 -30.85
CA SER A 392 25.31 4.20 -29.91
C SER A 392 25.07 2.96 -29.05
N ASN A 393 25.83 1.90 -29.35
CA ASN A 393 25.78 0.60 -28.66
C ASN A 393 24.35 0.00 -28.58
N PRO A 394 23.74 -0.37 -29.73
CA PRO A 394 22.38 -0.90 -29.73
C PRO A 394 22.28 -2.32 -29.17
N GLU A 395 21.58 -2.52 -28.05
CA GLU A 395 21.56 -3.83 -27.35
C GLU A 395 20.33 -4.71 -27.63
N ALA A 396 19.19 -4.14 -28.04
CA ALA A 396 17.98 -4.90 -28.30
C ALA A 396 17.22 -4.43 -29.53
N ILE A 397 16.52 -5.37 -30.18
CA ILE A 397 15.68 -5.12 -31.35
C ILE A 397 14.35 -5.84 -31.15
N TYR A 398 13.25 -5.12 -31.33
CA TYR A 398 11.91 -5.70 -31.44
C TYR A 398 11.32 -5.38 -32.81
N ILE A 399 10.64 -6.33 -33.45
CA ILE A 399 9.98 -6.12 -34.73
C ILE A 399 8.50 -6.41 -34.55
N ASP A 400 7.68 -5.40 -34.82
CA ASP A 400 6.24 -5.55 -34.93
C ASP A 400 5.95 -6.37 -36.19
N GLN A 401 5.51 -7.61 -35.99
CA GLN A 401 5.26 -8.57 -37.06
C GLN A 401 4.15 -8.06 -38.00
N SER A 402 3.18 -7.30 -37.48
CA SER A 402 2.05 -6.75 -38.23
C SER A 402 2.44 -5.65 -39.22
N SER A 403 3.31 -4.73 -38.78
CA SER A 403 3.61 -3.50 -39.53
C SER A 403 5.01 -3.50 -40.16
N GLY A 404 5.92 -4.38 -39.71
CA GLY A 404 7.32 -4.36 -40.10
C GLY A 404 8.12 -3.17 -39.53
N ILE A 405 7.53 -2.42 -38.60
CA ILE A 405 8.21 -1.39 -37.81
C ILE A 405 9.13 -2.09 -36.82
N PHE A 406 10.33 -1.56 -36.63
CA PHE A 406 11.26 -2.11 -35.66
C PHE A 406 11.73 -1.05 -34.67
N TYR A 407 11.94 -1.51 -33.44
CA TYR A 407 12.31 -0.72 -32.28
C TYR A 407 13.69 -1.16 -31.84
N VAL A 408 14.59 -0.21 -31.65
CA VAL A 408 15.99 -0.46 -31.28
C VAL A 408 16.26 0.23 -29.95
N ALA A 409 16.78 -0.53 -28.99
CA ALA A 409 17.32 0.06 -27.77
C ALA A 409 18.68 0.68 -28.09
N ASP A 410 18.73 2.00 -28.15
CA ASP A 410 19.92 2.80 -28.43
C ASP A 410 20.62 3.14 -27.10
N SER A 411 21.22 2.11 -26.50
CA SER A 411 21.45 2.00 -25.06
C SER A 411 22.32 3.13 -24.51
N HIS A 412 23.46 3.41 -25.13
CA HIS A 412 24.34 4.50 -24.68
C HIS A 412 23.81 5.91 -24.99
N ASN A 413 22.75 6.05 -25.81
CA ASN A 413 21.99 7.30 -25.97
C ASN A 413 20.75 7.32 -25.07
N ASN A 414 20.52 6.29 -24.24
CA ASN A 414 19.47 6.25 -23.22
C ASN A 414 18.05 6.40 -23.79
N ARG A 415 17.79 5.77 -24.95
CA ARG A 415 16.53 5.93 -25.68
C ARG A 415 16.12 4.68 -26.45
N ILE A 416 14.84 4.57 -26.77
CA ILE A 416 14.31 3.59 -27.72
C ILE A 416 13.96 4.30 -29.02
N GLN A 417 14.53 3.81 -30.13
CA GLN A 417 14.35 4.34 -31.47
C GLN A 417 13.36 3.50 -32.27
N LYS A 418 12.34 4.13 -32.85
CA LYS A 418 11.37 3.51 -33.75
C LYS A 418 11.75 3.83 -35.20
N LEU A 419 11.87 2.78 -36.02
CA LEU A 419 12.24 2.86 -37.43
C LEU A 419 11.20 2.15 -38.32
N THR A 420 11.11 2.58 -39.57
CA THR A 420 10.22 1.95 -40.57
C THR A 420 11.06 1.19 -41.60
N LYS A 421 10.47 0.18 -42.25
CA LYS A 421 11.15 -0.70 -43.22
C LYS A 421 11.87 0.07 -44.36
N ASP A 422 11.38 1.28 -44.69
CA ASP A 422 11.83 2.08 -45.83
C ASP A 422 12.50 3.41 -45.44
N SER A 423 12.63 3.70 -44.13
CA SER A 423 13.29 4.91 -43.64
C SER A 423 14.37 4.59 -42.62
N LEU A 424 15.51 5.24 -42.80
CA LEU A 424 16.62 5.19 -41.85
C LEU A 424 16.53 6.29 -40.79
N ASP A 425 15.52 7.16 -40.88
CA ASP A 425 15.27 8.21 -39.91
C ASP A 425 14.45 7.62 -38.76
N ALA A 426 15.03 7.63 -37.56
CA ALA A 426 14.40 7.08 -36.37
C ALA A 426 13.70 8.16 -35.54
N VAL A 427 12.62 7.77 -34.88
CA VAL A 427 11.88 8.60 -33.92
C VAL A 427 12.04 8.01 -32.52
N THR A 428 12.50 8.84 -31.58
CA THR A 428 12.57 8.45 -30.17
C THR A 428 11.16 8.27 -29.61
N VAL A 429 10.86 7.07 -29.12
CA VAL A 429 9.55 6.70 -28.54
C VAL A 429 9.59 6.45 -27.04
N ALA A 430 10.79 6.27 -26.45
CA ALA A 430 11.00 6.19 -25.02
C ALA A 430 12.38 6.73 -24.64
N GLY A 431 12.51 7.29 -23.44
CA GLY A 431 13.74 7.90 -22.92
C GLY A 431 13.90 9.39 -23.27
N SER A 432 15.00 9.98 -22.81
CA SER A 432 15.22 11.43 -22.91
C SER A 432 15.48 11.88 -24.34
N LYS A 433 14.89 13.01 -24.74
CA LYS A 433 15.21 13.71 -26.01
C LYS A 433 16.57 14.42 -25.98
N THR A 434 17.24 14.48 -24.83
CA THR A 434 18.56 15.12 -24.67
C THR A 434 19.70 14.09 -24.54
N ASP A 435 19.43 12.82 -24.83
CA ASP A 435 20.37 11.67 -24.84
C ASP A 435 21.17 11.46 -23.53
N SER A 436 20.75 12.11 -22.44
CA SER A 436 21.42 12.07 -21.13
C SER A 436 20.73 11.03 -20.23
N PRO A 437 21.50 10.23 -19.47
CA PRO A 437 20.92 9.29 -18.53
C PRO A 437 20.22 10.07 -17.41
N GLY A 438 19.08 9.57 -16.95
CA GLY A 438 18.34 10.19 -15.85
C GLY A 438 17.61 9.15 -15.01
N THR A 439 17.40 9.47 -13.74
CA THR A 439 16.64 8.65 -12.79
C THR A 439 15.17 9.06 -12.72
N ASP A 440 14.79 10.14 -13.41
CA ASP A 440 13.43 10.67 -13.43
C ASP A 440 12.52 9.82 -14.33
N VAL A 441 11.21 9.91 -14.10
CA VAL A 441 10.13 9.10 -14.70
C VAL A 441 9.98 9.29 -16.24
N GLY A 442 10.84 10.07 -16.88
CA GLY A 442 10.88 10.28 -18.34
C GLY A 442 12.26 10.10 -18.96
N SER A 443 13.22 9.52 -18.23
CA SER A 443 14.57 9.24 -18.71
C SER A 443 14.92 7.78 -18.47
N LEU A 444 15.56 7.16 -19.46
CA LEU A 444 16.14 5.83 -19.33
C LEU A 444 17.64 5.98 -18.99
N ALA A 445 18.26 4.89 -18.57
CA ALA A 445 19.68 4.76 -18.36
C ALA A 445 20.13 3.38 -18.86
N ASP A 446 20.81 3.39 -20.02
CA ASP A 446 21.35 2.21 -20.69
C ASP A 446 20.30 1.09 -20.91
N PRO A 447 19.19 1.35 -21.63
CA PRO A 447 18.15 0.35 -21.82
C PRO A 447 18.68 -0.83 -22.65
N THR A 448 18.56 -2.06 -22.15
CA THR A 448 19.10 -3.27 -22.84
C THR A 448 18.03 -4.26 -23.31
N GLY A 449 16.77 -4.00 -23.02
CA GLY A 449 15.63 -4.85 -23.40
C GLY A 449 14.47 -4.01 -23.88
N VAL A 450 13.79 -4.44 -24.94
CA VAL A 450 12.60 -3.78 -25.48
C VAL A 450 11.60 -4.83 -25.93
N TRP A 451 10.33 -4.64 -25.54
CA TRP A 451 9.20 -5.41 -26.01
C TRP A 451 8.05 -4.46 -26.33
N VAL A 452 7.30 -4.73 -27.38
CA VAL A 452 6.19 -3.86 -27.80
C VAL A 452 4.92 -4.68 -27.88
N ASP A 453 3.84 -4.15 -27.31
CA ASP A 453 2.51 -4.70 -27.55
C ASP A 453 2.06 -4.28 -28.96
N GLU A 454 1.96 -5.25 -29.88
CA GLU A 454 1.59 -4.97 -31.26
C GLU A 454 0.15 -4.44 -31.41
N GLU A 455 -0.75 -4.69 -30.46
CA GLU A 455 -2.14 -4.21 -30.54
C GLU A 455 -2.24 -2.75 -30.07
N THR A 456 -1.72 -2.48 -28.87
CA THR A 456 -1.83 -1.15 -28.23
C THR A 456 -0.70 -0.20 -28.59
N LYS A 457 0.40 -0.72 -29.18
CA LYS A 457 1.65 -0.01 -29.48
C LYS A 457 2.40 0.51 -28.23
N VAL A 458 2.07 0.00 -27.05
CA VAL A 458 2.78 0.30 -25.80
C VAL A 458 4.18 -0.33 -25.84
N VAL A 459 5.19 0.43 -25.42
CA VAL A 459 6.60 0.03 -25.41
C VAL A 459 7.04 -0.26 -23.98
N TYR A 460 7.58 -1.44 -23.75
CA TYR A 460 8.12 -1.88 -22.47
C TYR A 460 9.63 -1.98 -22.56
N VAL A 461 10.32 -1.43 -21.56
CA VAL A 461 11.77 -1.22 -21.60
C VAL A 461 12.41 -1.71 -20.32
N ALA A 462 13.46 -2.54 -20.43
CA ALA A 462 14.34 -2.82 -19.31
C ALA A 462 15.30 -1.64 -19.17
N ASP A 463 15.08 -0.83 -18.13
CA ASP A 463 15.87 0.35 -17.81
C ASP A 463 17.02 -0.06 -16.87
N THR A 464 18.05 -0.62 -17.49
CA THR A 464 19.00 -1.54 -16.86
C THR A 464 19.82 -0.89 -15.75
N LEU A 465 20.37 0.31 -15.95
CA LEU A 465 21.16 0.98 -14.92
C LEU A 465 20.29 1.60 -13.82
N ASN A 466 19.02 1.87 -14.10
CA ASN A 466 18.05 2.30 -13.10
C ASN A 466 17.39 1.12 -12.37
N ASN A 467 17.73 -0.12 -12.70
CA ASN A 467 17.23 -1.35 -12.05
C ASN A 467 15.69 -1.44 -12.02
N ARG A 468 15.06 -1.12 -13.16
CA ARG A 468 13.59 -1.12 -13.29
C ARG A 468 13.14 -1.53 -14.69
N VAL A 469 11.84 -1.81 -14.82
CA VAL A 469 11.16 -1.94 -16.11
C VAL A 469 10.15 -0.82 -16.23
N GLU A 470 10.20 -0.09 -17.35
CA GLU A 470 9.28 0.98 -17.66
C GLU A 470 8.29 0.62 -18.78
N ARG A 471 7.08 1.14 -18.68
CA ARG A 471 6.02 1.09 -19.69
C ARG A 471 5.81 2.48 -20.27
N TRP A 472 5.84 2.59 -21.59
CA TRP A 472 5.67 3.84 -22.33
C TRP A 472 4.47 3.74 -23.25
N LEU A 473 3.43 4.53 -22.98
CA LEU A 473 2.25 4.61 -23.84
C LEU A 473 2.61 5.29 -25.18
N PRO A 474 1.86 5.02 -26.26
CA PRO A 474 2.06 5.70 -27.54
C PRO A 474 2.04 7.23 -27.35
N ASP A 475 3.04 7.90 -27.94
CA ASP A 475 3.21 9.36 -27.90
C ASP A 475 3.38 9.98 -26.50
N ALA A 476 3.57 9.17 -25.46
CA ALA A 476 3.80 9.65 -24.11
C ALA A 476 5.14 10.38 -23.98
N SER A 477 5.16 11.43 -23.15
CA SER A 477 6.37 12.18 -22.82
C SER A 477 7.17 11.59 -21.66
N LYS A 478 6.62 10.59 -20.97
CA LYS A 478 7.18 9.91 -19.80
C LYS A 478 6.67 8.48 -19.71
N GLY A 479 7.43 7.59 -19.07
CA GLY A 479 7.07 6.20 -18.82
C GLY A 479 6.58 5.97 -17.40
N ASP A 480 5.95 4.83 -17.14
CA ASP A 480 5.57 4.38 -15.80
C ASP A 480 6.48 3.21 -15.40
N THR A 481 7.02 3.22 -14.18
CA THR A 481 7.74 2.04 -13.67
C THR A 481 6.75 0.95 -13.28
N ILE A 482 6.82 -0.22 -13.93
CA ILE A 482 5.87 -1.33 -13.74
C ILE A 482 6.46 -2.54 -13.01
N ALA A 483 7.79 -2.62 -12.91
CA ALA A 483 8.48 -3.61 -12.09
C ALA A 483 9.85 -3.05 -11.66
N GLY A 484 10.33 -3.42 -10.48
CA GLY A 484 11.54 -2.85 -9.90
C GLY A 484 11.33 -1.41 -9.40
N GLY A 485 12.36 -0.56 -9.52
CA GLY A 485 12.25 0.86 -9.15
C GLY A 485 12.51 1.19 -7.67
N PHE A 486 12.71 0.18 -6.83
CA PHE A 486 13.05 0.33 -5.40
C PHE A 486 14.57 0.29 -5.14
N GLY A 487 15.37 0.64 -6.14
CA GLY A 487 16.83 0.60 -6.12
C GLY A 487 17.41 -0.80 -6.37
N LEU A 488 18.74 -0.85 -6.43
CA LEU A 488 19.53 -2.07 -6.61
C LEU A 488 19.35 -3.02 -5.41
N GLY A 489 19.00 -4.28 -5.67
CA GLY A 489 18.93 -5.30 -4.63
C GLY A 489 18.42 -6.64 -5.12
N ASP A 490 18.31 -7.60 -4.20
CA ASP A 490 17.88 -8.99 -4.43
C ASP A 490 16.49 -9.32 -3.86
N ALA A 491 15.83 -8.33 -3.23
CA ALA A 491 14.44 -8.45 -2.79
C ALA A 491 13.50 -8.69 -3.98
N GLU A 492 12.30 -9.21 -3.73
CA GLU A 492 11.33 -9.60 -4.78
C GLU A 492 10.88 -8.41 -5.64
N ASN A 493 10.88 -7.19 -5.09
CA ASN A 493 10.55 -5.95 -5.79
C ASN A 493 11.78 -5.16 -6.27
N GLN A 494 12.98 -5.74 -6.20
CA GLN A 494 14.23 -5.12 -6.64
C GLN A 494 14.87 -5.93 -7.77
N PHE A 495 15.59 -5.22 -8.63
CA PHE A 495 16.42 -5.82 -9.66
C PHE A 495 17.89 -5.47 -9.45
N ASN A 496 18.73 -6.30 -10.05
CA ASN A 496 20.15 -6.06 -10.21
C ASN A 496 20.52 -6.27 -11.69
N THR A 497 20.48 -5.19 -12.45
CA THR A 497 20.63 -5.14 -13.92
C THR A 497 19.61 -6.02 -14.66
N PRO A 498 18.33 -5.59 -14.74
CA PRO A 498 17.37 -6.28 -15.58
C PRO A 498 17.82 -6.18 -17.04
N ASN A 499 18.14 -7.30 -17.70
CA ASN A 499 18.76 -7.25 -19.04
C ASN A 499 17.73 -7.35 -20.18
N ASP A 500 16.70 -8.16 -19.99
CA ASP A 500 15.71 -8.48 -21.01
C ASP A 500 14.34 -8.74 -20.41
N LEU A 501 13.31 -8.61 -21.24
CA LEU A 501 11.93 -8.79 -20.81
C LEU A 501 11.07 -9.44 -21.90
N THR A 502 10.05 -10.19 -21.49
CA THR A 502 9.08 -10.81 -22.41
C THR A 502 7.74 -11.03 -21.71
N PHE A 503 6.68 -11.20 -22.47
CA PHE A 503 5.33 -11.43 -21.95
C PHE A 503 4.79 -12.78 -22.38
N ASP A 504 4.06 -13.44 -21.48
CA ASP A 504 3.27 -14.61 -21.85
C ASP A 504 1.93 -14.26 -22.50
N SER A 505 1.19 -15.30 -22.91
CA SER A 505 -0.14 -15.14 -23.52
C SER A 505 -1.22 -14.66 -22.56
N GLU A 506 -0.95 -14.67 -21.25
CA GLU A 506 -1.87 -14.22 -20.20
C GLU A 506 -1.54 -12.80 -19.72
N GLY A 507 -0.51 -12.17 -20.29
CA GLY A 507 -0.06 -10.82 -19.92
C GLY A 507 0.90 -10.78 -18.72
N ASN A 508 1.43 -11.90 -18.26
CA ASN A 508 2.48 -11.87 -17.24
C ASN A 508 3.82 -11.46 -17.85
N LEU A 509 4.49 -10.52 -17.21
CA LEU A 509 5.83 -10.06 -17.53
C LEU A 509 6.88 -11.00 -16.93
N TYR A 510 7.89 -11.36 -17.71
CA TYR A 510 9.08 -12.07 -17.27
C TYR A 510 10.27 -11.14 -17.48
N VAL A 511 11.14 -11.03 -16.48
CA VAL A 511 12.33 -10.18 -16.51
C VAL A 511 13.56 -10.99 -16.13
N SER A 512 14.63 -10.88 -16.92
CA SER A 512 15.93 -11.45 -16.58
C SER A 512 16.67 -10.56 -15.59
N ASP A 513 16.77 -11.01 -14.35
CA ASP A 513 17.42 -10.28 -13.26
C ASP A 513 18.86 -10.80 -13.10
N THR A 514 19.73 -10.27 -13.97
CA THR A 514 21.00 -10.90 -14.37
C THR A 514 21.94 -11.19 -13.20
N TRP A 515 22.24 -10.17 -12.38
CA TRP A 515 23.18 -10.32 -11.26
C TRP A 515 22.55 -10.94 -10.02
N ASN A 516 21.23 -11.05 -9.97
CA ASN A 516 20.53 -11.85 -8.97
C ASN A 516 20.33 -13.30 -9.43
N HIS A 517 20.87 -13.67 -10.60
CA HIS A 517 20.90 -15.05 -11.09
C HIS A 517 19.50 -15.69 -11.20
N ARG A 518 18.49 -14.90 -11.58
CA ARG A 518 17.09 -15.35 -11.59
C ARG A 518 16.27 -14.77 -12.75
N ILE A 519 15.15 -15.42 -13.05
CA ILE A 519 14.05 -14.86 -13.84
C ILE A 519 12.88 -14.61 -12.90
N GLN A 520 12.40 -13.38 -12.88
CA GLN A 520 11.24 -12.98 -12.09
C GLN A 520 10.01 -12.86 -12.99
N ARG A 521 8.88 -13.39 -12.52
CA ARG A 521 7.58 -13.20 -13.17
C ARG A 521 6.71 -12.24 -12.36
N PHE A 522 6.15 -11.27 -13.05
CA PHE A 522 5.23 -10.27 -12.53
C PHE A 522 3.90 -10.44 -13.24
N HIS A 523 2.83 -10.54 -12.46
CA HIS A 523 1.50 -10.38 -13.01
C HIS A 523 1.26 -8.88 -13.19
N ILE A 524 1.50 -8.36 -14.40
CA ILE A 524 1.25 -6.95 -14.69
C ILE A 524 -0.24 -6.82 -14.97
N ILE A 525 -0.95 -6.16 -14.06
CA ILE A 525 -2.32 -5.73 -14.31
C ILE A 525 -2.23 -4.51 -15.23
N ASP A 526 -1.97 -4.74 -16.52
CA ASP A 526 -2.08 -3.70 -17.53
C ASP A 526 -3.55 -3.45 -17.83
N ASN A 527 -3.93 -2.17 -17.75
CA ASN A 527 -5.27 -1.75 -18.10
C ASN A 527 -5.44 -1.63 -19.62
N HIS A 528 -5.62 -2.76 -20.31
CA HIS A 528 -6.49 -2.88 -21.50
C HIS A 528 -6.74 -4.38 -21.84
N PRO A 529 -7.84 -4.73 -22.52
CA PRO A 529 -8.82 -5.68 -22.00
C PRO A 529 -8.53 -7.18 -22.21
N CYS A 530 -8.91 -7.94 -21.16
CA CYS A 530 -9.55 -9.26 -21.18
C CYS A 530 -8.75 -10.53 -21.58
N THR A 531 -8.55 -11.39 -20.58
CA THR A 531 -9.42 -12.57 -20.48
C THR A 531 -10.33 -12.44 -19.26
N PRO A 532 -11.66 -12.56 -19.39
CA PRO A 532 -12.58 -12.39 -18.28
C PRO A 532 -12.49 -13.56 -17.31
N THR A 533 -12.08 -13.30 -16.07
CA THR A 533 -12.43 -14.16 -14.92
C THR A 533 -13.59 -13.56 -14.13
N SER A 534 -14.56 -12.96 -14.81
CA SER A 534 -16.00 -12.97 -14.49
C SER A 534 -16.72 -12.33 -15.68
N THR A 535 -17.88 -12.83 -16.11
CA THR A 535 -18.60 -12.28 -17.28
C THR A 535 -19.35 -10.98 -16.97
N GLU A 536 -19.38 -10.52 -15.71
CA GLU A 536 -20.21 -9.39 -15.27
C GLU A 536 -19.41 -8.16 -14.82
N TRP A 537 -18.17 -8.34 -14.37
CA TRP A 537 -17.29 -7.26 -13.89
C TRP A 537 -15.99 -7.22 -14.69
N SER A 538 -15.70 -6.07 -15.27
CA SER A 538 -14.46 -5.79 -16.00
C SER A 538 -13.68 -4.68 -15.31
N LYS A 539 -12.37 -4.85 -15.11
CA LYS A 539 -11.49 -3.76 -14.68
C LYS A 539 -11.48 -2.66 -15.74
N THR A 540 -11.48 -1.40 -15.31
CA THR A 540 -11.16 -0.25 -16.18
C THR A 540 -9.67 0.06 -16.10
N GLY A 541 -9.23 1.16 -16.74
CA GLY A 541 -8.07 1.91 -16.29
C GLY A 541 -8.03 2.13 -14.77
N CYS A 542 -6.83 2.31 -14.23
CA CYS A 542 -6.60 2.74 -12.86
C CYS A 542 -6.67 4.27 -12.80
N MET A 543 -7.17 4.78 -11.68
CA MET A 543 -6.94 6.15 -11.27
C MET A 543 -5.44 6.37 -11.02
N ASN A 544 -4.99 7.59 -11.24
CA ASN A 544 -3.60 7.99 -10.98
C ASN A 544 -3.30 8.12 -9.48
N HIS A 545 -4.34 8.23 -8.65
CA HIS A 545 -4.22 8.27 -7.20
C HIS A 545 -5.08 7.22 -6.53
N THR A 546 -4.52 6.57 -5.50
CA THR A 546 -5.26 5.78 -4.53
C THR A 546 -6.19 6.69 -3.73
N ARG A 547 -7.42 6.25 -3.51
CA ARG A 547 -8.40 7.04 -2.75
C ARG A 547 -9.49 6.16 -2.13
N ARG A 548 -9.87 6.50 -0.91
CA ARG A 548 -11.08 6.02 -0.21
C ARG A 548 -11.86 7.21 0.34
N SER A 549 -13.15 7.06 0.60
CA SER A 549 -14.02 8.14 1.10
C SER A 549 -13.96 9.42 0.24
N HIS A 550 -13.75 9.25 -1.05
CA HIS A 550 -13.84 10.28 -2.09
C HIS A 550 -15.27 10.37 -2.62
N THR A 551 -15.52 11.33 -3.51
CA THR A 551 -16.82 11.46 -4.17
C THR A 551 -16.69 11.25 -5.67
N THR A 552 -17.78 10.78 -6.28
CA THR A 552 -17.93 10.69 -7.74
C THR A 552 -19.17 11.45 -8.20
N SER A 553 -19.09 12.14 -9.33
CA SER A 553 -20.22 12.85 -9.94
C SER A 553 -20.26 12.57 -11.44
N VAL A 554 -21.36 12.00 -11.93
CA VAL A 554 -21.62 11.82 -13.37
C VAL A 554 -22.05 13.17 -13.95
N LEU A 555 -21.15 13.78 -14.72
CA LEU A 555 -21.31 15.13 -15.25
C LEU A 555 -22.28 15.16 -16.44
N ILE A 556 -22.75 16.36 -16.79
CA ILE A 556 -23.66 16.56 -17.94
C ILE A 556 -23.04 16.18 -19.29
N ASN A 557 -21.70 16.17 -19.38
CA ASN A 557 -20.94 15.71 -20.54
C ASN A 557 -20.65 14.19 -20.49
N GLU A 558 -21.33 13.45 -19.61
CA GLU A 558 -21.24 12.00 -19.39
C GLU A 558 -19.92 11.49 -18.79
N LYS A 559 -18.92 12.36 -18.60
CA LYS A 559 -17.71 12.01 -17.84
C LYS A 559 -18.02 11.87 -16.35
N VAL A 560 -17.18 11.15 -15.63
CA VAL A 560 -17.28 11.00 -14.17
C VAL A 560 -16.15 11.77 -13.51
N LEU A 561 -16.50 12.80 -12.74
CA LEU A 561 -15.57 13.48 -11.85
C LEU A 561 -15.34 12.63 -10.62
N VAL A 562 -14.08 12.42 -10.26
CA VAL A 562 -13.64 11.73 -9.05
C VAL A 562 -12.76 12.68 -8.25
N ALA A 563 -13.20 13.07 -7.05
CA ALA A 563 -12.59 14.17 -6.32
C ALA A 563 -12.24 13.81 -4.87
N GLY A 564 -11.03 14.19 -4.46
CA GLY A 564 -10.55 14.09 -3.08
C GLY A 564 -10.48 12.66 -2.54
N GLY A 565 -10.75 12.53 -1.25
CA GLY A 565 -10.66 11.29 -0.49
C GLY A 565 -9.43 11.23 0.41
N PHE A 566 -9.13 10.03 0.89
CA PHE A 566 -7.96 9.70 1.66
C PHE A 566 -7.07 8.71 0.93
N ASP A 567 -5.77 9.00 0.95
CA ASP A 567 -4.69 8.03 0.76
C ASP A 567 -3.96 7.86 2.10
N ASN A 568 -2.70 8.29 2.21
CA ASN A 568 -1.97 8.45 3.48
C ASN A 568 -2.43 9.68 4.30
N GLY A 569 -3.33 10.47 3.73
CA GLY A 569 -3.93 11.66 4.28
C GLY A 569 -4.99 12.20 3.33
N ALA A 570 -5.65 13.30 3.69
CA ALA A 570 -6.61 13.94 2.80
C ALA A 570 -5.89 14.43 1.53
N ILE A 571 -6.50 14.18 0.36
CA ILE A 571 -5.97 14.63 -0.94
C ILE A 571 -6.91 15.64 -1.61
N SER A 572 -6.36 16.53 -2.43
CA SER A 572 -7.13 17.50 -3.24
C SER A 572 -7.25 17.09 -4.71
N ASN A 573 -6.51 16.05 -5.13
CA ASN A 573 -6.45 15.60 -6.51
C ASN A 573 -7.83 15.19 -7.04
N ALA A 574 -8.10 15.59 -8.28
CA ALA A 574 -9.29 15.22 -9.01
C ALA A 574 -8.94 14.61 -10.37
N GLU A 575 -9.79 13.71 -10.83
CA GLU A 575 -9.64 12.99 -12.09
C GLU A 575 -10.98 12.88 -12.80
N LEU A 576 -10.95 12.85 -14.13
CA LEU A 576 -12.10 12.58 -14.99
C LEU A 576 -11.95 11.20 -15.60
N TYR A 577 -12.99 10.38 -15.47
CA TYR A 577 -13.15 9.17 -16.26
C TYR A 577 -14.09 9.45 -17.43
N ASP A 578 -13.69 9.08 -18.64
CA ASP A 578 -14.53 9.15 -19.84
C ASP A 578 -15.08 7.76 -20.19
N PRO A 579 -16.38 7.48 -19.98
CA PRO A 579 -16.97 6.18 -20.27
C PRO A 579 -16.94 5.74 -21.74
N SER A 580 -16.73 6.67 -22.68
CA SER A 580 -16.73 6.37 -24.12
C SER A 580 -15.37 5.84 -24.59
N THR A 581 -14.30 6.26 -23.93
CA THR A 581 -12.92 5.85 -24.23
C THR A 581 -12.32 4.95 -23.14
N GLU A 582 -12.98 4.88 -21.97
CA GLU A 582 -12.52 4.22 -20.75
C GLU A 582 -11.17 4.76 -20.23
N ILE A 583 -10.85 6.00 -20.57
CA ILE A 583 -9.60 6.70 -20.20
C ILE A 583 -9.81 7.55 -18.93
N TRP A 584 -8.80 7.53 -18.07
CA TRP A 584 -8.66 8.43 -16.92
C TRP A 584 -7.77 9.62 -17.26
N THR A 585 -8.23 10.83 -16.95
CA THR A 585 -7.49 12.08 -17.15
C THR A 585 -7.36 12.82 -15.83
N THR A 586 -6.13 13.11 -15.40
CA THR A 586 -5.92 14.02 -14.26
C THR A 586 -6.25 15.45 -14.67
N ILE A 587 -7.01 16.13 -13.81
CA ILE A 587 -7.38 17.53 -13.97
C ILE A 587 -6.82 18.36 -12.83
N ASP A 588 -7.05 19.67 -12.87
CA ASP A 588 -6.70 20.56 -11.77
C ASP A 588 -7.32 20.10 -10.45
N SER A 589 -6.57 20.30 -9.36
CA SER A 589 -6.97 19.87 -8.02
C SER A 589 -7.91 20.87 -7.35
N MET A 590 -8.69 20.39 -6.38
CA MET A 590 -9.45 21.24 -5.46
C MET A 590 -8.51 22.15 -4.67
N ASN A 591 -9.02 23.27 -4.14
CA ASN A 591 -8.22 24.19 -3.33
C ASN A 591 -7.88 23.59 -1.97
N ASP A 592 -8.82 22.88 -1.34
CA ASP A 592 -8.56 22.17 -0.08
C ASP A 592 -8.55 20.65 -0.28
N ALA A 593 -7.57 19.98 0.34
CA ALA A 593 -7.53 18.54 0.43
C ALA A 593 -8.55 18.02 1.46
N ARG A 594 -9.40 17.07 1.06
CA ARG A 594 -10.55 16.61 1.88
C ARG A 594 -10.97 15.18 1.56
N GLY A 595 -11.26 14.38 2.58
CA GLY A 595 -12.04 13.14 2.50
C GLY A 595 -13.33 13.26 3.30
N GLU A 596 -14.26 12.31 3.21
CA GLU A 596 -15.57 12.34 3.93
C GLU A 596 -16.40 13.62 3.66
N HIS A 597 -16.14 14.26 2.52
CA HIS A 597 -16.92 15.36 1.99
C HIS A 597 -18.08 14.82 1.16
N THR A 598 -19.01 15.69 0.77
CA THR A 598 -20.05 15.33 -0.19
C THR A 598 -19.95 16.15 -1.47
N ALA A 599 -20.46 15.58 -2.57
CA ALA A 599 -20.53 16.21 -3.87
C ALA A 599 -21.99 16.25 -4.33
N SER A 600 -22.47 17.42 -4.73
CA SER A 600 -23.83 17.63 -5.24
C SER A 600 -23.79 18.26 -6.63
N ILE A 601 -24.39 17.61 -7.62
CA ILE A 601 -24.58 18.20 -8.95
C ILE A 601 -25.73 19.20 -8.88
N LEU A 602 -25.44 20.45 -9.19
CA LEU A 602 -26.40 21.55 -9.17
C LEU A 602 -27.20 21.59 -10.48
N MET A 603 -28.36 22.25 -10.46
CA MET A 603 -29.21 22.39 -11.66
C MET A 603 -28.52 23.13 -12.83
N ASN A 604 -27.49 23.93 -12.54
CA ASN A 604 -26.68 24.61 -13.55
C ASN A 604 -25.54 23.72 -14.11
N GLY A 605 -25.43 22.46 -13.68
CA GLY A 605 -24.43 21.49 -14.13
C GLY A 605 -23.10 21.53 -13.36
N LYS A 606 -22.87 22.51 -12.48
CA LYS A 606 -21.67 22.56 -11.63
C LYS A 606 -21.75 21.51 -10.52
N VAL A 607 -20.60 21.08 -10.01
CA VAL A 607 -20.51 20.17 -8.86
C VAL A 607 -20.09 20.97 -7.62
N LEU A 608 -20.94 20.99 -6.60
CA LEU A 608 -20.64 21.57 -5.30
C LEU A 608 -19.99 20.51 -4.40
N ILE A 609 -18.77 20.79 -3.95
CA ILE A 609 -18.02 20.00 -2.98
C ILE A 609 -18.06 20.70 -1.62
N THR A 610 -18.49 20.01 -0.57
CA THR A 610 -18.74 20.65 0.74
C THR A 610 -18.10 19.91 1.90
N GLY A 611 -17.46 20.67 2.80
CA GLY A 611 -16.94 20.16 4.08
C GLY A 611 -15.93 19.03 3.93
N GLY A 612 -16.02 18.04 4.81
CA GLY A 612 -15.09 16.92 4.90
C GLY A 612 -13.96 17.15 5.90
N LEU A 613 -13.12 16.13 6.06
CA LEU A 613 -11.99 16.12 6.96
C LEU A 613 -10.69 16.35 6.17
N ALA A 614 -9.96 17.39 6.57
CA ALA A 614 -8.62 17.71 6.09
C ALA A 614 -7.56 17.34 7.15
N THR A 615 -6.29 17.43 6.79
CA THR A 615 -5.16 17.19 7.72
C THR A 615 -5.18 18.07 8.97
N ARG A 616 -5.79 19.26 8.87
CA ARG A 616 -5.87 20.25 9.97
C ARG A 616 -7.19 20.23 10.74
N GLY A 617 -8.11 19.33 10.40
CA GLY A 617 -9.45 19.25 11.00
C GLY A 617 -10.57 19.30 9.97
N PHE A 618 -11.80 19.37 10.46
CA PHE A 618 -13.00 19.45 9.61
C PHE A 618 -13.07 20.80 8.89
N LEU A 619 -13.58 20.78 7.67
CA LEU A 619 -13.74 21.97 6.84
C LEU A 619 -15.18 22.48 6.91
N ASN A 620 -15.33 23.80 6.90
CA ASN A 620 -16.58 24.47 6.57
C ASN A 620 -16.56 25.08 5.15
N SER A 621 -15.42 25.01 4.46
CA SER A 621 -15.26 25.52 3.10
C SER A 621 -16.04 24.67 2.10
N SER A 622 -16.53 25.32 1.04
CA SER A 622 -17.15 24.69 -0.12
C SER A 622 -16.53 25.22 -1.40
N GLU A 623 -16.54 24.40 -2.44
CA GLU A 623 -15.95 24.70 -3.74
C GLU A 623 -16.85 24.21 -4.86
N LEU A 624 -16.80 24.88 -6.01
CA LEU A 624 -17.54 24.53 -7.21
C LEU A 624 -16.58 24.06 -8.29
N TYR A 625 -16.87 22.92 -8.90
CA TYR A 625 -16.27 22.49 -10.16
C TYR A 625 -17.21 22.83 -11.32
N ASP A 626 -16.70 23.55 -12.31
CA ASP A 626 -17.41 23.85 -13.55
C ASP A 626 -16.94 22.91 -14.66
N PRO A 627 -17.76 21.93 -15.10
CA PRO A 627 -17.35 20.98 -16.13
C PRO A 627 -17.24 21.58 -17.53
N SER A 628 -17.73 22.81 -17.75
CA SER A 628 -17.64 23.48 -19.06
C SER A 628 -16.28 24.16 -19.27
N THR A 629 -15.64 24.57 -18.18
CA THR A 629 -14.31 25.20 -18.17
C THR A 629 -13.23 24.31 -17.54
N GLU A 630 -13.63 23.21 -16.90
CA GLU A 630 -12.79 22.29 -16.12
C GLU A 630 -12.03 22.99 -14.98
N THR A 631 -12.63 24.03 -14.38
CA THR A 631 -12.00 24.84 -13.33
C THR A 631 -12.69 24.72 -11.97
N TRP A 632 -11.89 24.85 -10.92
CA TRP A 632 -12.37 24.95 -9.53
C TRP A 632 -12.47 26.40 -9.06
N THR A 633 -13.56 26.75 -8.38
CA THR A 633 -13.76 28.07 -7.76
C THR A 633 -14.27 27.92 -6.34
N THR A 634 -13.75 28.73 -5.41
CA THR A 634 -14.28 28.79 -4.04
C THR A 634 -15.65 29.47 -4.03
N THR A 635 -16.53 29.03 -3.14
CA THR A 635 -17.88 29.61 -2.95
C THR A 635 -18.14 29.86 -1.46
N GLY A 636 -19.36 30.23 -1.06
CA GLY A 636 -19.70 30.46 0.34
C GLY A 636 -19.34 29.28 1.26
N SER A 637 -19.02 29.59 2.52
CA SER A 637 -18.70 28.59 3.54
C SER A 637 -19.87 28.35 4.49
N MET A 638 -19.98 27.13 4.99
CA MET A 638 -20.92 26.77 6.07
C MET A 638 -20.54 27.47 7.38
N THR A 639 -21.51 27.62 8.26
CA THR A 639 -21.29 28.15 9.62
C THR A 639 -20.50 27.16 10.47
N ASN A 640 -20.83 25.87 10.36
CA ASN A 640 -20.16 24.81 11.11
C ASN A 640 -19.30 23.95 10.17
N ALA A 641 -18.05 23.70 10.59
CA ALA A 641 -17.22 22.68 9.97
C ALA A 641 -17.80 21.29 10.21
N ARG A 642 -17.79 20.43 9.18
CA ARG A 642 -18.41 19.11 9.25
C ARG A 642 -17.79 18.12 8.27
N GLY A 643 -17.54 16.90 8.73
CA GLY A 643 -17.31 15.68 7.92
C GLY A 643 -18.40 14.66 8.17
N GLU A 644 -18.47 13.59 7.38
CA GLU A 644 -19.49 12.51 7.53
C GLU A 644 -20.95 13.01 7.51
N HIS A 645 -21.16 14.22 6.97
CA HIS A 645 -22.47 14.83 6.76
C HIS A 645 -23.04 14.37 5.43
N ILE A 646 -24.33 14.60 5.21
CA ILE A 646 -24.97 14.33 3.92
C ILE A 646 -25.57 15.61 3.34
N THR A 647 -25.39 15.80 2.02
CA THR A 647 -26.06 16.83 1.22
C THR A 647 -27.23 16.26 0.42
N SER A 648 -28.26 17.09 0.18
CA SER A 648 -29.42 16.74 -0.63
C SER A 648 -29.84 17.92 -1.49
N VAL A 649 -29.87 17.71 -2.81
CA VAL A 649 -30.36 18.70 -3.76
C VAL A 649 -31.89 18.71 -3.72
N LEU A 650 -32.46 19.85 -3.35
CA LEU A 650 -33.90 20.04 -3.18
C LEU A 650 -34.57 20.33 -4.52
N THR A 651 -35.90 20.20 -4.56
CA THR A 651 -36.71 20.45 -5.76
C THR A 651 -36.67 21.90 -6.25
N ASP A 652 -36.32 22.85 -5.37
CA ASP A 652 -36.13 24.26 -5.70
C ASP A 652 -34.70 24.59 -6.16
N GLY A 653 -33.80 23.61 -6.18
CA GLY A 653 -32.41 23.75 -6.60
C GLY A 653 -31.41 24.10 -5.50
N LYS A 654 -31.87 24.37 -4.27
CA LYS A 654 -30.97 24.55 -3.12
C LYS A 654 -30.36 23.23 -2.67
N VAL A 655 -29.27 23.28 -1.93
CA VAL A 655 -28.62 22.09 -1.35
C VAL A 655 -28.75 22.15 0.17
N LEU A 656 -29.46 21.19 0.75
CA LEU A 656 -29.54 21.00 2.20
C LEU A 656 -28.35 20.16 2.68
N VAL A 657 -27.60 20.66 3.66
CA VAL A 657 -26.58 19.88 4.38
C VAL A 657 -27.09 19.53 5.78
N THR A 658 -26.88 18.28 6.21
CA THR A 658 -27.44 17.78 7.48
C THR A 658 -26.40 17.04 8.32
N GLY A 659 -26.36 17.32 9.62
CA GLY A 659 -25.57 16.58 10.60
C GLY A 659 -24.07 16.56 10.30
N GLY A 660 -23.43 15.42 10.59
CA GLY A 660 -22.00 15.21 10.50
C GLY A 660 -21.29 15.43 11.83
N TYR A 661 -19.97 15.21 11.81
CA TYR A 661 -19.09 15.45 12.95
C TYR A 661 -18.27 16.72 12.72
N GLY A 662 -18.29 17.65 13.68
CA GLY A 662 -17.56 18.91 13.63
C GLY A 662 -16.32 18.93 14.53
N ASP A 663 -15.90 20.11 15.00
CA ASP A 663 -14.65 20.30 15.75
C ASP A 663 -14.53 19.51 17.06
N SER A 664 -15.63 18.97 17.61
CA SER A 664 -15.60 18.17 18.85
C SER A 664 -16.88 17.39 19.18
N HIS A 665 -17.92 17.45 18.35
CA HIS A 665 -19.20 16.81 18.63
C HIS A 665 -20.00 16.55 17.35
N TRP A 666 -20.93 15.60 17.43
CA TRP A 666 -21.95 15.34 16.41
C TRP A 666 -22.90 16.52 16.31
N LEU A 667 -23.21 16.91 15.08
CA LEU A 667 -24.09 18.03 14.78
C LEU A 667 -25.51 17.53 14.56
N ASN A 668 -26.49 18.33 14.99
CA ASN A 668 -27.88 18.23 14.56
C ASN A 668 -28.28 19.41 13.66
N SER A 669 -27.37 20.35 13.42
CA SER A 669 -27.61 21.53 12.60
C SER A 669 -27.72 21.19 11.12
N ALA A 670 -28.56 21.95 10.43
CA ALA A 670 -28.68 21.91 8.98
C ALA A 670 -28.54 23.32 8.39
N GLU A 671 -28.04 23.39 7.16
CA GLU A 671 -27.83 24.64 6.43
C GLU A 671 -28.26 24.44 4.96
N LEU A 672 -28.69 25.51 4.31
CA LEU A 672 -29.09 25.56 2.90
C LEU A 672 -28.08 26.38 2.11
N TYR A 673 -27.52 25.78 1.06
CA TYR A 673 -26.77 26.48 0.03
C TYR A 673 -27.71 26.91 -1.09
N ASP A 674 -27.67 28.19 -1.45
CA ASP A 674 -28.39 28.75 -2.58
C ASP A 674 -27.41 28.98 -3.76
N PRO A 675 -27.50 28.19 -4.85
CA PRO A 675 -26.62 28.36 -6.01
C PRO A 675 -26.75 29.70 -6.74
N SER A 676 -27.85 30.43 -6.56
CA SER A 676 -28.07 31.71 -7.23
C SER A 676 -27.34 32.88 -6.54
N THR A 677 -27.14 32.76 -5.23
CA THR A 677 -26.41 33.75 -4.43
C THR A 677 -25.05 33.26 -3.96
N GLU A 678 -24.76 31.96 -4.12
CA GLU A 678 -23.53 31.30 -3.69
C GLU A 678 -23.27 31.40 -2.18
N THR A 679 -24.34 31.40 -1.38
CA THR A 679 -24.29 31.57 0.08
C THR A 679 -24.95 30.42 0.83
N TRP A 680 -24.41 30.12 2.02
CA TRP A 680 -25.05 29.24 3.00
C TRP A 680 -25.94 30.04 3.97
N THR A 681 -27.07 29.45 4.36
CA THR A 681 -28.00 29.98 5.36
C THR A 681 -28.40 28.90 6.33
N THR A 682 -28.48 29.20 7.63
CA THR A 682 -28.94 28.23 8.63
C THR A 682 -30.45 28.01 8.52
N THR A 683 -30.89 26.75 8.64
CA THR A 683 -32.31 26.37 8.67
C THR A 683 -32.65 25.63 9.97
N GLY A 684 -33.84 25.05 10.10
CA GLY A 684 -34.20 24.24 11.26
C GLY A 684 -33.21 23.10 11.54
N SER A 685 -33.07 22.71 12.81
CA SER A 685 -32.18 21.61 13.23
C SER A 685 -32.94 20.32 13.49
N MET A 686 -32.26 19.19 13.26
CA MET A 686 -32.76 17.86 13.65
C MET A 686 -32.90 17.76 15.18
N ASN A 687 -33.78 16.88 15.65
CA ASN A 687 -33.96 16.61 17.07
C ASN A 687 -32.77 15.82 17.66
N ASN A 688 -32.16 14.96 16.85
CA ASN A 688 -30.99 14.17 17.25
C ASN A 688 -29.76 14.61 16.45
N THR A 689 -28.62 14.71 17.15
CA THR A 689 -27.30 14.79 16.51
C THR A 689 -27.00 13.47 15.80
N ARG A 690 -26.29 13.50 14.68
CA ARG A 690 -25.91 12.29 13.94
C ARG A 690 -24.79 12.55 12.93
N SER A 691 -23.92 11.58 12.72
CA SER A 691 -23.04 11.47 11.54
C SER A 691 -23.19 10.09 10.90
N GLU A 692 -22.68 9.91 9.68
CA GLU A 692 -22.78 8.65 8.91
C GLU A 692 -24.23 8.15 8.72
N HIS A 693 -25.18 9.07 8.80
CA HIS A 693 -26.58 8.84 8.44
C HIS A 693 -26.75 8.87 6.92
N THR A 694 -27.95 8.51 6.46
CA THR A 694 -28.35 8.73 5.07
C THR A 694 -29.48 9.74 4.99
N SER A 695 -29.58 10.43 3.86
CA SER A 695 -30.74 11.24 3.53
C SER A 695 -31.34 10.83 2.18
N SER A 696 -32.64 11.04 2.01
CA SER A 696 -33.39 10.67 0.80
C SER A 696 -34.44 11.74 0.51
N VAL A 697 -34.33 12.37 -0.66
CA VAL A 697 -35.36 13.30 -1.16
C VAL A 697 -36.55 12.48 -1.64
N LEU A 698 -37.68 12.67 -0.99
CA LEU A 698 -38.92 11.95 -1.25
C LEU A 698 -39.67 12.55 -2.44
N ALA A 699 -40.60 11.80 -3.03
CA ALA A 699 -41.39 12.24 -4.19
C ALA A 699 -42.21 13.52 -3.94
N ASN A 700 -42.52 13.84 -2.68
CA ASN A 700 -43.22 15.06 -2.30
C ASN A 700 -42.28 16.26 -2.06
N GLY A 701 -40.96 16.10 -2.23
CA GLY A 701 -39.95 17.14 -2.02
C GLY A 701 -39.37 17.19 -0.59
N ASN A 702 -39.94 16.46 0.36
CA ASN A 702 -39.41 16.40 1.72
C ASN A 702 -38.14 15.54 1.78
N VAL A 703 -37.28 15.77 2.78
CA VAL A 703 -36.03 15.02 2.95
C VAL A 703 -36.13 14.13 4.17
N LEU A 704 -36.11 12.82 3.97
CA LEU A 704 -36.01 11.82 5.05
C LEU A 704 -34.53 11.66 5.44
N VAL A 705 -34.23 11.76 6.73
CA VAL A 705 -32.92 11.45 7.31
C VAL A 705 -33.04 10.27 8.27
N THR A 706 -32.17 9.26 8.13
CA THR A 706 -32.30 7.98 8.86
C THR A 706 -30.98 7.50 9.44
N GLY A 707 -31.05 6.97 10.66
CA GLY A 707 -29.92 6.35 11.35
C GLY A 707 -28.73 7.27 11.56
N GLY A 708 -27.53 6.74 11.38
CA GLY A 708 -26.27 7.38 11.78
C GLY A 708 -25.87 7.00 13.19
N HIS A 709 -24.78 7.55 13.68
CA HIS A 709 -24.28 7.26 15.02
C HIS A 709 -24.05 8.52 15.85
N VAL A 710 -24.05 8.35 17.17
CA VAL A 710 -23.61 9.32 18.16
C VAL A 710 -22.76 8.60 19.19
N SER A 711 -21.51 9.02 19.35
CA SER A 711 -20.54 8.32 20.19
C SER A 711 -20.41 6.85 19.76
N ILE A 712 -20.75 5.90 20.64
CA ILE A 712 -20.73 4.48 20.33
C ILE A 712 -22.10 3.93 19.91
N ASP A 713 -23.16 4.74 19.94
CA ASP A 713 -24.52 4.28 19.72
C ASP A 713 -24.99 4.58 18.29
N SER A 714 -25.38 3.53 17.55
CA SER A 714 -26.11 3.69 16.29
C SER A 714 -27.56 4.09 16.57
N LEU A 715 -28.16 4.89 15.68
CA LEU A 715 -29.51 5.39 15.82
C LEU A 715 -30.50 4.57 14.99
N ALA A 716 -31.69 4.33 15.56
CA ALA A 716 -32.86 3.84 14.81
C ALA A 716 -33.79 4.99 14.39
N SER A 717 -33.58 6.20 14.91
CA SER A 717 -34.49 7.32 14.70
C SER A 717 -34.41 7.85 13.26
N ALA A 718 -35.57 8.27 12.75
CA ALA A 718 -35.72 8.90 11.45
C ALA A 718 -36.52 10.20 11.56
N GLU A 719 -36.12 11.20 10.80
CA GLU A 719 -36.70 12.54 10.83
C GLU A 719 -36.92 13.03 9.39
N VAL A 720 -37.98 13.82 9.17
CA VAL A 720 -38.31 14.39 7.87
C VAL A 720 -38.22 15.90 7.93
N TYR A 721 -37.44 16.48 7.03
CA TYR A 721 -37.38 17.92 6.78
C TYR A 721 -38.39 18.30 5.70
N ASP A 722 -39.18 19.34 5.98
CA ASP A 722 -40.07 19.98 5.01
C ASP A 722 -39.42 21.30 4.55
N PRO A 723 -38.94 21.38 3.30
CA PRO A 723 -38.31 22.60 2.78
C PRO A 723 -39.25 23.81 2.69
N SER A 724 -40.57 23.60 2.65
CA SER A 724 -41.53 24.70 2.52
C SER A 724 -41.76 25.44 3.83
N THR A 725 -41.59 24.75 4.95
CA THR A 725 -41.71 25.30 6.31
C THR A 725 -40.38 25.41 7.04
N GLU A 726 -39.32 24.82 6.49
CA GLU A 726 -37.99 24.75 7.08
C GLU A 726 -37.96 24.06 8.46
N THR A 727 -38.86 23.08 8.66
CA THR A 727 -39.04 22.37 9.94
C THR A 727 -38.72 20.89 9.85
N TRP A 728 -38.29 20.32 10.98
CA TRP A 728 -38.04 18.89 11.15
C TRP A 728 -39.17 18.23 11.95
N THR A 729 -39.63 17.08 11.49
CA THR A 729 -40.62 16.24 12.18
C THR A 729 -40.07 14.85 12.40
N ALA A 730 -40.13 14.34 13.64
CA ALA A 730 -39.77 12.96 13.93
C ALA A 730 -40.81 11.99 13.36
N THR A 731 -40.33 10.87 12.81
CA THR A 731 -41.17 9.78 12.29
C THR A 731 -41.00 8.52 13.13
N SER A 732 -41.66 7.42 12.74
CA SER A 732 -41.41 6.11 13.34
C SER A 732 -39.93 5.73 13.22
N SER A 733 -39.39 5.03 14.22
CA SER A 733 -38.02 4.51 14.18
C SER A 733 -37.92 3.23 13.35
N MET A 734 -36.74 2.98 12.77
CA MET A 734 -36.36 1.69 12.19
C MET A 734 -36.38 0.59 13.27
N ASN A 735 -36.53 -0.66 12.84
CA ASN A 735 -36.49 -1.83 13.73
C ASN A 735 -35.06 -2.14 14.19
N SER A 736 -34.06 -1.88 13.34
CA SER A 736 -32.65 -2.00 13.69
C SER A 736 -31.96 -0.64 13.63
N ALA A 737 -31.31 -0.25 14.73
CA ALA A 737 -30.41 0.90 14.75
C ALA A 737 -29.20 0.64 13.84
N ARG A 738 -28.81 1.65 13.05
CA ARG A 738 -27.72 1.50 12.07
C ARG A 738 -27.05 2.82 11.69
N SER A 739 -25.76 2.75 11.39
CA SER A 739 -24.93 3.77 10.74
C SER A 739 -24.25 3.19 9.50
N GLU A 740 -23.72 4.04 8.62
CA GLU A 740 -22.94 3.63 7.43
C GLU A 740 -23.71 2.67 6.49
N HIS A 741 -25.03 2.73 6.56
CA HIS A 741 -25.96 2.01 5.70
C HIS A 741 -26.20 2.80 4.41
N THR A 742 -26.89 2.17 3.46
CA THR A 742 -27.37 2.84 2.25
C THR A 742 -28.88 3.06 2.33
N ALA A 743 -29.36 4.13 1.67
CA ALA A 743 -30.77 4.41 1.49
C ALA A 743 -31.05 4.66 0.01
N SER A 744 -32.02 3.95 -0.56
CA SER A 744 -32.39 3.99 -1.98
C SER A 744 -33.87 4.30 -2.15
N VAL A 745 -34.19 5.42 -2.78
CA VAL A 745 -35.58 5.75 -3.15
C VAL A 745 -35.99 4.88 -4.33
N LEU A 746 -36.97 4.00 -4.12
CA LEU A 746 -37.46 3.06 -5.12
C LEU A 746 -38.47 3.72 -6.06
N MET A 747 -38.69 3.11 -7.24
CA MET A 747 -39.66 3.61 -8.23
C MET A 747 -41.11 3.68 -7.73
N ASN A 748 -41.44 2.91 -6.68
CA ASN A 748 -42.75 2.95 -6.02
C ASN A 748 -42.86 4.04 -4.94
N GLY A 749 -41.82 4.86 -4.74
CA GLY A 749 -41.77 5.94 -3.76
C GLY A 749 -41.35 5.53 -2.35
N LYS A 750 -41.19 4.24 -2.05
CA LYS A 750 -40.65 3.77 -0.76
C LYS A 750 -39.13 3.96 -0.70
N VAL A 751 -38.57 4.00 0.50
CA VAL A 751 -37.12 4.07 0.71
C VAL A 751 -36.62 2.75 1.27
N LEU A 752 -35.74 2.07 0.53
CA LEU A 752 -35.02 0.88 1.00
C LEU A 752 -33.80 1.32 1.80
N VAL A 753 -33.73 0.91 3.05
CA VAL A 753 -32.54 1.05 3.91
C VAL A 753 -31.91 -0.30 4.11
N ALA A 754 -30.63 -0.45 3.76
CA ALA A 754 -29.95 -1.75 3.76
C ALA A 754 -28.56 -1.70 4.41
N GLY A 755 -28.23 -2.75 5.17
CA GLY A 755 -26.93 -2.95 5.79
C GLY A 755 -26.58 -1.92 6.86
N GLY A 756 -25.29 -1.58 6.95
CA GLY A 756 -24.73 -0.71 7.98
C GLY A 756 -24.20 -1.49 9.18
N SER A 757 -23.87 -0.77 10.25
CA SER A 757 -23.32 -1.31 11.49
C SER A 757 -24.16 -0.85 12.69
N ASN A 758 -24.28 -1.68 13.74
CA ASN A 758 -24.97 -1.36 14.99
C ASN A 758 -24.03 -1.38 16.21
N TYR A 759 -22.83 -0.80 16.06
CA TYR A 759 -21.67 -0.84 16.97
C TYR A 759 -21.04 -2.23 17.19
N SER A 760 -21.88 -3.23 17.47
CA SER A 760 -21.46 -4.59 17.82
C SER A 760 -21.32 -5.51 16.61
N HIS A 761 -22.12 -5.28 15.55
CA HIS A 761 -22.17 -6.15 14.39
C HIS A 761 -22.40 -5.38 13.09
N SER A 762 -21.85 -5.91 11.99
CA SER A 762 -22.31 -5.56 10.65
C SER A 762 -23.69 -6.15 10.40
N LEU A 763 -24.56 -5.40 9.74
CA LEU A 763 -25.93 -5.80 9.46
C LEU A 763 -26.09 -6.28 8.02
N ASN A 764 -26.88 -7.33 7.83
CA ASN A 764 -27.41 -7.75 6.54
C ASN A 764 -28.90 -7.44 6.37
N SER A 765 -29.56 -6.96 7.44
CA SER A 765 -30.99 -6.64 7.42
C SER A 765 -31.29 -5.44 6.54
N ALA A 766 -32.48 -5.44 5.94
CA ALA A 766 -33.00 -4.30 5.20
C ALA A 766 -34.45 -3.99 5.61
N GLU A 767 -34.83 -2.72 5.47
CA GLU A 767 -36.13 -2.20 5.87
C GLU A 767 -36.66 -1.22 4.82
N LEU A 768 -37.98 -1.17 4.66
CA LEU A 768 -38.67 -0.26 3.77
C LEU A 768 -39.41 0.81 4.59
N TYR A 769 -39.11 2.08 4.31
CA TYR A 769 -39.91 3.21 4.77
C TYR A 769 -40.99 3.53 3.74
N ASP A 770 -42.23 3.65 4.20
CA ASP A 770 -43.35 4.13 3.39
C ASP A 770 -43.67 5.59 3.76
N PRO A 771 -43.39 6.56 2.88
CA PRO A 771 -43.66 7.97 3.15
C PRO A 771 -45.14 8.31 3.37
N SER A 772 -46.06 7.50 2.83
CA SER A 772 -47.50 7.78 2.93
C SER A 772 -48.06 7.48 4.31
N THR A 773 -47.47 6.49 5.01
CA THR A 773 -47.86 6.08 6.36
C THR A 773 -46.84 6.47 7.42
N GLN A 774 -45.63 6.87 7.02
CA GLN A 774 -44.49 7.17 7.90
C GLN A 774 -44.10 6.00 8.82
N THR A 775 -44.17 4.78 8.27
CA THR A 775 -43.89 3.53 8.99
C THR A 775 -42.80 2.71 8.32
N TRP A 776 -42.09 1.92 9.12
CA TRP A 776 -41.05 0.99 8.68
C TRP A 776 -41.56 -0.44 8.63
N THR A 777 -41.19 -1.18 7.59
CA THR A 777 -41.47 -2.62 7.44
C THR A 777 -40.18 -3.36 7.15
N ILE A 778 -39.95 -4.50 7.82
CA ILE A 778 -38.81 -5.38 7.53
C ILE A 778 -39.04 -6.06 6.17
N THR A 779 -38.01 -6.08 5.32
CA THR A 779 -38.01 -6.79 4.02
C THR A 779 -36.98 -7.93 4.04
N GLY A 780 -36.75 -8.60 2.91
CA GLY A 780 -35.68 -9.59 2.78
C GLY A 780 -34.30 -9.04 3.17
N SER A 781 -33.44 -9.91 3.67
CA SER A 781 -32.06 -9.57 4.09
C SER A 781 -31.05 -9.91 3.01
N MET A 782 -29.96 -9.15 2.95
CA MET A 782 -28.77 -9.49 2.16
C MET A 782 -28.16 -10.81 2.64
N ASN A 783 -27.47 -11.50 1.73
CA ASN A 783 -26.75 -12.74 2.04
C ASN A 783 -25.49 -12.46 2.85
N HIS A 784 -24.85 -11.30 2.65
CA HIS A 784 -23.69 -10.86 3.43
C HIS A 784 -24.03 -9.58 4.20
N ALA A 785 -23.61 -9.53 5.46
CA ALA A 785 -23.64 -8.29 6.24
C ALA A 785 -22.61 -7.31 5.68
N ARG A 786 -22.92 -6.02 5.65
CA ARG A 786 -21.98 -5.02 5.10
C ARG A 786 -22.25 -3.60 5.60
N TRP A 787 -21.20 -2.86 5.90
CA TRP A 787 -21.21 -1.40 6.14
C TRP A 787 -20.24 -0.70 5.20
N LYS A 788 -20.41 0.63 4.98
CA LYS A 788 -19.63 1.41 3.99
C LYS A 788 -19.60 0.80 2.58
N HIS A 789 -20.69 0.15 2.21
CA HIS A 789 -20.97 -0.34 0.86
C HIS A 789 -21.70 0.74 0.07
N THR A 790 -21.82 0.55 -1.25
CA THR A 790 -22.64 1.41 -2.10
C THR A 790 -23.90 0.69 -2.56
N ALA A 791 -24.96 1.46 -2.81
CA ALA A 791 -26.20 0.98 -3.39
C ALA A 791 -26.61 1.89 -4.55
N SER A 792 -27.02 1.30 -5.65
CA SER A 792 -27.43 2.03 -6.86
C SER A 792 -28.76 1.50 -7.38
N VAL A 793 -29.74 2.40 -7.53
CA VAL A 793 -31.03 2.07 -8.17
C VAL A 793 -30.80 2.01 -9.67
N LEU A 794 -31.10 0.86 -10.25
CA LEU A 794 -30.91 0.58 -11.67
C LEU A 794 -32.11 1.03 -12.50
N ARG A 795 -31.93 1.18 -13.82
CA ARG A 795 -33.02 1.54 -14.75
C ARG A 795 -34.19 0.57 -14.77
N ASN A 796 -33.98 -0.69 -14.36
CA ASN A 796 -35.03 -1.70 -14.25
C ASN A 796 -35.75 -1.67 -12.87
N GLY A 797 -35.42 -0.72 -12.00
CA GLY A 797 -36.01 -0.56 -10.67
C GLY A 797 -35.39 -1.40 -9.56
N LYS A 798 -34.45 -2.30 -9.88
CA LYS A 798 -33.72 -3.10 -8.88
C LYS A 798 -32.63 -2.28 -8.21
N VAL A 799 -32.20 -2.69 -7.02
CA VAL A 799 -31.11 -2.02 -6.28
C VAL A 799 -29.90 -2.93 -6.25
N LEU A 800 -28.80 -2.49 -6.85
CA LEU A 800 -27.52 -3.18 -6.84
C LEU A 800 -26.68 -2.67 -5.67
N VAL A 801 -26.25 -3.58 -4.81
CA VAL A 801 -25.38 -3.32 -3.67
C VAL A 801 -24.03 -3.98 -3.90
N THR A 802 -22.93 -3.25 -3.67
CA THR A 802 -21.57 -3.76 -3.91
C THR A 802 -20.59 -3.41 -2.80
N GLY A 803 -19.70 -4.36 -2.50
CA GLY A 803 -18.58 -4.19 -1.58
C GLY A 803 -18.99 -3.87 -0.14
N GLY A 804 -18.21 -3.03 0.53
CA GLY A 804 -18.31 -2.74 1.96
C GLY A 804 -17.49 -3.70 2.82
N PHE A 805 -17.72 -3.66 4.13
CA PHE A 805 -16.99 -4.45 5.12
C PHE A 805 -17.95 -5.32 5.96
N ASP A 806 -17.54 -6.56 6.25
CA ASP A 806 -18.26 -7.46 7.19
C ASP A 806 -17.41 -7.93 8.37
N HIS A 807 -16.09 -7.75 8.24
CA HIS A 807 -14.92 -7.85 9.14
C HIS A 807 -13.68 -7.65 8.24
N ASN A 808 -13.79 -8.13 6.98
CA ASN A 808 -12.86 -7.87 5.89
C ASN A 808 -13.57 -7.04 4.81
N ALA A 809 -12.79 -6.51 3.85
CA ALA A 809 -13.38 -5.94 2.64
C ALA A 809 -14.09 -7.01 1.83
N LEU A 810 -15.25 -6.68 1.29
CA LEU A 810 -16.05 -7.55 0.44
C LEU A 810 -15.85 -7.18 -1.03
N ASN A 811 -15.82 -8.20 -1.89
CA ASN A 811 -15.98 -8.04 -3.34
C ASN A 811 -17.36 -8.50 -3.83
N SER A 812 -18.20 -9.03 -2.95
CA SER A 812 -19.52 -9.54 -3.33
C SER A 812 -20.49 -8.43 -3.72
N ALA A 813 -21.34 -8.74 -4.68
CA ALA A 813 -22.43 -7.88 -5.14
C ALA A 813 -23.77 -8.61 -5.04
N GLU A 814 -24.82 -7.88 -4.70
CA GLU A 814 -26.17 -8.41 -4.50
C GLU A 814 -27.22 -7.49 -5.10
N LEU A 815 -28.28 -8.08 -5.63
CA LEU A 815 -29.37 -7.38 -6.29
C LEU A 815 -30.67 -7.57 -5.51
N TYR A 816 -31.26 -6.47 -5.06
CA TYR A 816 -32.60 -6.45 -4.48
C TYR A 816 -33.64 -6.22 -5.56
N ASP A 817 -34.67 -7.08 -5.58
CA ASP A 817 -35.84 -6.93 -6.44
C ASP A 817 -37.04 -6.43 -5.63
N PRO A 818 -37.46 -5.16 -5.78
CA PRO A 818 -38.60 -4.61 -5.03
C PRO A 818 -39.95 -5.31 -5.29
N SER A 819 -40.09 -6.05 -6.39
CA SER A 819 -41.35 -6.75 -6.72
C SER A 819 -41.52 -8.06 -5.93
N THR A 820 -40.39 -8.69 -5.57
CA THR A 820 -40.37 -9.93 -4.79
C THR A 820 -39.86 -9.73 -3.37
N GLU A 821 -39.25 -8.59 -3.07
CA GLU A 821 -38.60 -8.27 -1.78
C GLU A 821 -37.46 -9.25 -1.43
N LEU A 822 -36.79 -9.79 -2.46
CA LEU A 822 -35.73 -10.79 -2.31
C LEU A 822 -34.38 -10.24 -2.79
N TRP A 823 -33.32 -10.71 -2.14
CA TRP A 823 -31.93 -10.46 -2.53
C TRP A 823 -31.36 -11.66 -3.29
N THR A 824 -30.67 -11.38 -4.39
CA THR A 824 -29.96 -12.39 -5.19
C THR A 824 -28.49 -12.01 -5.29
N THR A 825 -27.58 -12.94 -4.96
CA THR A 825 -26.16 -12.75 -5.21
C THR A 825 -25.87 -12.79 -6.71
N ILE A 826 -25.07 -11.84 -7.19
CA ILE A 826 -24.62 -11.77 -8.58
C ILE A 826 -23.09 -11.91 -8.64
N GLY A 827 -22.47 -11.77 -9.82
CA GLY A 827 -21.03 -11.83 -9.97
C GLY A 827 -20.30 -10.85 -9.04
N SER A 828 -19.17 -11.28 -8.49
CA SER A 828 -18.34 -10.46 -7.61
C SER A 828 -17.43 -9.51 -8.38
N MET A 829 -17.12 -8.36 -7.77
CA MET A 829 -16.05 -7.47 -8.21
C MET A 829 -14.70 -8.21 -8.14
N ASN A 830 -13.73 -7.76 -8.92
CA ASN A 830 -12.39 -8.32 -8.92
C ASN A 830 -11.63 -7.95 -7.64
N ASP A 831 -11.75 -6.70 -7.18
CA ASP A 831 -11.10 -6.25 -5.96
C ASP A 831 -12.13 -6.06 -4.83
N ALA A 832 -11.79 -6.57 -3.64
CA ALA A 832 -12.56 -6.34 -2.44
C ALA A 832 -12.35 -4.92 -1.92
N ARG A 833 -13.45 -4.21 -1.65
CA ARG A 833 -13.41 -2.78 -1.30
C ARG A 833 -14.62 -2.36 -0.46
N GLY A 834 -14.39 -1.49 0.52
CA GLY A 834 -15.41 -0.61 1.13
C GLY A 834 -14.93 0.83 1.06
N GLU A 835 -15.75 1.82 1.44
CA GLU A 835 -15.44 3.26 1.26
C GLU A 835 -15.21 3.68 -0.20
N HIS A 836 -15.59 2.84 -1.14
CA HIS A 836 -15.61 3.13 -2.58
C HIS A 836 -16.86 3.92 -2.94
N THR A 837 -16.88 4.42 -4.17
CA THR A 837 -18.07 5.04 -4.77
C THR A 837 -18.54 4.19 -5.95
N ALA A 838 -19.85 4.26 -6.23
CA ALA A 838 -20.46 3.62 -7.39
C ALA A 838 -21.35 4.62 -8.14
N SER A 839 -21.17 4.72 -9.45
CA SER A 839 -21.89 5.63 -10.33
C SER A 839 -22.55 4.86 -11.47
N VAL A 840 -23.88 4.99 -11.61
CA VAL A 840 -24.60 4.46 -12.78
C VAL A 840 -24.41 5.40 -13.96
N LEU A 841 -23.83 4.90 -15.04
CA LEU A 841 -23.48 5.66 -16.23
C LEU A 841 -24.66 5.77 -17.21
N THR A 842 -24.61 6.75 -18.11
CA THR A 842 -25.61 6.97 -19.18
C THR A 842 -25.74 5.77 -20.12
N ASN A 843 -24.64 5.06 -20.37
CA ASN A 843 -24.61 3.82 -21.15
C ASN A 843 -25.24 2.62 -20.40
N GLY A 844 -25.67 2.80 -19.14
CA GLY A 844 -26.26 1.75 -18.33
C GLY A 844 -25.25 0.76 -17.77
N LYS A 845 -23.94 1.04 -17.76
CA LYS A 845 -22.97 0.33 -16.91
C LYS A 845 -22.92 0.99 -15.52
N MET A 846 -22.33 0.32 -14.54
CA MET A 846 -22.02 0.92 -13.25
C MET A 846 -20.51 0.97 -13.04
N LEU A 847 -19.96 2.16 -12.80
CA LEU A 847 -18.55 2.36 -12.47
C LEU A 847 -18.36 2.35 -10.97
N VAL A 848 -17.49 1.48 -10.47
CA VAL A 848 -17.05 1.42 -9.08
C VAL A 848 -15.60 1.91 -9.00
N THR A 849 -15.29 2.85 -8.11
CA THR A 849 -13.97 3.47 -8.06
C THR A 849 -13.40 3.50 -6.64
N GLY A 850 -12.11 3.20 -6.52
CA GLY A 850 -11.33 3.34 -5.28
C GLY A 850 -11.85 2.53 -4.11
N GLY A 851 -11.81 3.10 -2.92
CA GLY A 851 -12.13 2.44 -1.66
C GLY A 851 -10.90 1.86 -0.97
N SER A 852 -11.12 1.03 0.05
CA SER A 852 -10.10 0.38 0.85
C SER A 852 -10.35 -1.12 0.96
N ASN A 853 -9.29 -1.91 0.85
CA ASN A 853 -9.32 -3.37 1.01
C ASN A 853 -9.10 -3.83 2.47
N GLY A 854 -9.31 -2.94 3.45
CA GLY A 854 -9.11 -3.23 4.89
C GLY A 854 -7.77 -2.74 5.44
N GLY A 855 -6.99 -2.00 4.64
CA GLY A 855 -5.76 -1.34 5.10
C GLY A 855 -5.19 -0.30 4.13
N MET A 856 -5.34 -0.51 2.81
CA MET A 856 -4.80 0.40 1.79
C MET A 856 -5.91 1.00 0.93
N ALA A 857 -5.79 2.28 0.61
CA ALA A 857 -6.61 2.92 -0.40
C ALA A 857 -6.30 2.35 -1.78
N LEU A 858 -7.33 2.18 -2.60
CA LEU A 858 -7.24 1.58 -3.93
C LEU A 858 -7.28 2.68 -4.99
N ASN A 859 -6.51 2.49 -6.06
CA ASN A 859 -6.60 3.28 -7.28
C ASN A 859 -7.34 2.52 -8.39
N SER A 860 -7.79 1.29 -8.13
CA SER A 860 -8.51 0.48 -9.08
C SER A 860 -9.95 0.96 -9.28
N ALA A 861 -10.45 0.80 -10.49
CA ALA A 861 -11.84 1.00 -10.83
C ALA A 861 -12.35 -0.14 -11.73
N GLU A 862 -13.64 -0.41 -11.65
CA GLU A 862 -14.28 -1.55 -12.30
C GLU A 862 -15.64 -1.16 -12.85
N LEU A 863 -16.01 -1.73 -13.99
CA LEU A 863 -17.31 -1.61 -14.61
C LEU A 863 -18.11 -2.89 -14.42
N HIS A 864 -19.35 -2.74 -13.97
CA HIS A 864 -20.36 -3.79 -14.04
C HIS A 864 -21.20 -3.62 -15.30
N LYS A 865 -21.28 -4.67 -16.12
CA LYS A 865 -22.24 -4.74 -17.24
C LYS A 865 -23.60 -5.07 -16.65
N LEU A 866 -24.48 -4.07 -16.57
CA LEU A 866 -25.87 -4.33 -16.20
C LEU A 866 -26.52 -5.13 -17.32
N ILE A 867 -26.93 -6.37 -17.03
CA ILE A 867 -27.67 -7.21 -17.96
C ILE A 867 -28.99 -6.49 -18.26
N THR A 868 -29.04 -5.80 -19.41
CA THR A 868 -30.30 -5.46 -20.04
C THR A 868 -30.99 -6.76 -20.42
N LEU A 869 -32.27 -6.86 -20.08
CA LEU A 869 -33.11 -8.07 -20.17
C LEU A 869 -33.29 -8.67 -21.59
N ASP A 870 -32.51 -8.28 -22.60
CA ASP A 870 -32.58 -8.82 -23.97
C ASP A 870 -31.62 -10.00 -24.25
N ASP A 871 -30.54 -10.18 -23.47
CA ASP A 871 -29.50 -11.17 -23.81
C ASP A 871 -29.78 -12.61 -23.28
N ARG A 872 -30.99 -12.91 -22.80
CA ARG A 872 -31.39 -14.29 -22.45
C ARG A 872 -32.17 -15.02 -23.56
N HIS A 873 -32.17 -14.48 -24.78
CA HIS A 873 -32.69 -15.12 -25.98
C HIS A 873 -31.66 -15.09 -27.12
N HIS A 874 -30.47 -15.70 -26.91
CA HIS A 874 -29.69 -16.24 -28.01
C HIS A 874 -28.92 -17.49 -27.62
#